data_AF-A0A7S2SVG3-F1
#
_entry.id   AF-A0A7S2SVG3-F1
#
_cell.length_a   1.000
_cell.length_b   1.000
_cell.length_c   1.000
_cell.angle_alpha   90.00
_cell.angle_beta   90.00
_cell.angle_gamma   90.00
#
_symmetry.space_group_name_H-M   'P 1'
#
loop_
_entity.id
_entity.type
_entity.pdbx_description
1 polymer ?
#
loop_
_entity_poly.entity_id
_entity_poly.type
_entity_poly.pdbx_seq_one_letter_code
_entity_poly.pdbx_strand_id
1 'polypeptide(L)'
;MAERVRAKRVFVGGGSVAGRWAASLASHGAAEGSLILSHHLQGVYPYDEQQLATTLIDPDARLFSSILTIPWVKDSSSSVEEAAKGSGGVVMDATWYQGHGVEFLWQCEVTAWTKEPQEGDQGELHVLQVLADGRQLQVVCDEFVVGPQMDYSHGVRLHEGADAAASAPSPATDLHADVVIDPENSTVSLTDSNRYGFGSIHTLTSFQDAFKFVVAVTRAEEDGQETCLDPVVVVGDGVEAMQVIAMLVKFLPDLPVVLVLPGGSLLPSLIPRAVPSDIRDFYERQLTKNNVKIARGYEVVRPWATTETGSFSTLEGPASGLQPTRPRNFESCQPQFVQSRGLVLQRVQLDNESEMGTGADQQGLVHLPARMALLLPRPSPSTSIFSSLLPTDPATGALEVDDRFRTPVPGVYAVGGAAAFPLVDGTAATDGLSGATNSHWTPLLPTQWDMAEAVGRDMAGTQAPIAPTPIPHADMSFFDLHCRFRGVTSGEPVMVGDTTGRPKFFACVFVRQGRLVGIFLEGGDQSHDEALEVIARERPQILSVKKLRKLPLPQLMTDPFCLVPPELGVGEFVAEVDDEAIQEAFRRFDITGAGCVKTSDLAALMKELGADWDAEEQAEAQEALDPFEKGSVSYASFVDWWKN
;
A
#
# COMPACT_ATOMS: atom_id res chain seq x y z
N MET A 1 15.25 -1.27 41.03
CA MET A 1 15.57 -2.19 39.91
C MET A 1 14.38 -2.16 38.98
N ALA A 2 14.59 -1.97 37.68
CA ALA A 2 13.51 -2.16 36.71
C ALA A 2 13.07 -3.64 36.77
N GLU A 3 11.77 -3.88 36.68
CA GLU A 3 11.22 -5.23 36.63
C GLU A 3 11.65 -5.89 35.31
N ARG A 4 12.20 -7.11 35.41
CA ARG A 4 12.72 -7.87 34.25
C ARG A 4 11.75 -8.99 33.91
N VAL A 5 11.25 -8.98 32.68
CA VAL A 5 10.45 -10.04 32.07
C VAL A 5 11.36 -10.84 31.15
N ARG A 6 11.30 -12.17 31.21
CA ARG A 6 12.08 -13.05 30.32
C ARG A 6 11.14 -13.78 29.38
N ALA A 7 11.43 -13.72 28.09
CA ALA A 7 10.73 -14.46 27.05
C ALA A 7 11.75 -15.17 26.16
N LYS A 8 11.37 -16.26 25.51
CA LYS A 8 12.22 -16.91 24.52
C LYS A 8 12.26 -16.09 23.24
N ARG A 9 11.06 -15.75 22.73
CA ARG A 9 10.87 -15.00 21.49
C ARG A 9 9.93 -13.84 21.71
N VAL A 10 10.24 -12.70 21.13
CA VAL A 10 9.41 -11.49 21.27
C VAL A 10 8.95 -11.00 19.90
N PHE A 11 7.69 -10.59 19.77
CA PHE A 11 7.21 -9.85 18.62
C PHE A 11 6.86 -8.42 19.03
N VAL A 12 7.43 -7.44 18.37
CA VAL A 12 7.18 -6.02 18.61
C VAL A 12 6.07 -5.54 17.68
N GLY A 13 4.85 -5.42 18.21
CA GLY A 13 3.63 -5.06 17.47
C GLY A 13 2.47 -6.01 17.79
N GLY A 14 1.25 -5.47 17.86
CA GLY A 14 0.05 -6.20 18.29
C GLY A 14 -0.96 -6.56 17.20
N GLY A 15 -0.68 -6.21 15.94
CA GLY A 15 -1.59 -6.40 14.80
C GLY A 15 -1.64 -7.83 14.27
N SER A 16 -2.40 -8.05 13.18
CA SER A 16 -2.56 -9.37 12.53
C SER A 16 -1.22 -10.04 12.23
N VAL A 17 -0.22 -9.29 11.78
CA VAL A 17 1.11 -9.82 11.45
C VAL A 17 1.75 -10.57 12.64
N ALA A 18 1.55 -10.09 13.88
CA ALA A 18 1.98 -10.79 15.10
C ALA A 18 1.19 -12.09 15.32
N GLY A 19 -0.11 -12.07 15.03
CA GLY A 19 -0.95 -13.26 15.05
C GLY A 19 -0.49 -14.33 14.04
N ARG A 20 -0.14 -13.95 12.80
CA ARG A 20 0.37 -14.90 11.78
C ARG A 20 1.67 -15.54 12.22
N TRP A 21 2.57 -14.74 12.81
CA TRP A 21 3.82 -15.22 13.38
C TRP A 21 3.58 -16.23 14.51
N ALA A 22 2.68 -15.91 15.46
CA ALA A 22 2.33 -16.81 16.55
C ALA A 22 1.68 -18.11 16.05
N ALA A 23 0.77 -18.03 15.07
CA ALA A 23 0.15 -19.19 14.43
C ALA A 23 1.19 -20.08 13.74
N SER A 24 2.16 -19.47 13.03
CA SER A 24 3.25 -20.18 12.40
C SER A 24 4.09 -20.94 13.45
N LEU A 25 4.52 -20.29 14.53
CA LEU A 25 5.23 -20.96 15.63
C LEU A 25 4.41 -22.09 16.25
N ALA A 26 3.11 -21.88 16.48
CA ALA A 26 2.22 -22.86 17.08
C ALA A 26 2.07 -24.11 16.22
N SER A 27 1.91 -23.95 14.90
CA SER A 27 1.82 -25.07 13.95
C SER A 27 3.08 -25.95 13.91
N HIS A 28 4.22 -25.42 14.38
CA HIS A 28 5.50 -26.14 14.51
C HIS A 28 5.85 -26.53 15.95
N GLY A 29 4.92 -26.37 16.91
CA GLY A 29 5.15 -26.69 18.33
C GLY A 29 6.21 -25.80 19.00
N ALA A 30 6.43 -24.60 18.46
CA ALA A 30 7.48 -23.68 18.89
C ALA A 30 6.95 -22.40 19.55
N ALA A 31 5.64 -22.27 19.79
CA ALA A 31 5.05 -21.04 20.33
C ALA A 31 5.32 -20.80 21.82
N GLU A 32 5.57 -21.85 22.61
CA GLU A 32 5.73 -21.74 24.06
C GLU A 32 6.89 -20.79 24.47
N GLY A 33 6.59 -19.89 25.41
CA GLY A 33 7.54 -18.89 25.90
C GLY A 33 7.68 -17.67 24.99
N SER A 34 6.74 -17.47 24.07
CA SER A 34 6.69 -16.29 23.20
C SER A 34 5.93 -15.14 23.87
N LEU A 35 6.34 -13.91 23.61
CA LEU A 35 5.73 -12.69 24.14
C LEU A 35 5.42 -11.70 23.01
N ILE A 36 4.19 -11.20 22.95
CA ILE A 36 3.79 -10.13 22.03
C ILE A 36 3.74 -8.81 22.80
N LEU A 37 4.47 -7.81 22.32
CA LEU A 37 4.43 -6.44 22.83
C LEU A 37 3.40 -5.66 22.01
N SER A 38 2.24 -5.42 22.62
CA SER A 38 1.10 -4.78 21.97
C SER A 38 0.89 -3.36 22.49
N HIS A 39 0.67 -2.42 21.57
CA HIS A 39 0.22 -1.07 21.91
C HIS A 39 -1.30 -1.01 22.16
N HIS A 40 -2.05 -2.05 21.81
CA HIS A 40 -3.49 -2.10 21.99
C HIS A 40 -3.91 -2.26 23.46
N LEU A 41 -5.17 -1.93 23.74
CA LEU A 41 -5.84 -2.21 25.01
C LEU A 41 -5.79 -3.69 25.36
N GLN A 42 -5.75 -3.97 26.66
CA GLN A 42 -5.84 -5.33 27.18
C GLN A 42 -7.08 -6.05 26.64
N GLY A 43 -6.88 -7.27 26.12
CA GLY A 43 -7.94 -8.09 25.55
C GLY A 43 -8.20 -7.88 24.06
N VAL A 44 -7.56 -6.90 23.42
CA VAL A 44 -7.58 -6.74 21.95
C VAL A 44 -6.48 -7.61 21.34
N TYR A 45 -6.79 -8.88 21.12
CA TYR A 45 -5.88 -9.81 20.46
C TYR A 45 -5.71 -9.46 18.96
N PRO A 46 -4.61 -9.92 18.32
CA PRO A 46 -4.39 -9.71 16.89
C PRO A 46 -5.63 -10.01 16.03
N TYR A 47 -6.03 -9.04 15.22
CA TYR A 47 -7.23 -9.07 14.37
C TYR A 47 -6.88 -8.65 12.93
N ASP A 48 -7.71 -9.01 11.95
CA ASP A 48 -7.51 -8.63 10.54
C ASP A 48 -7.84 -7.15 10.31
N GLU A 49 -6.81 -6.31 10.13
CA GLU A 49 -7.00 -4.87 9.96
C GLU A 49 -7.72 -4.51 8.67
N GLN A 50 -7.76 -5.37 7.65
CA GLN A 50 -8.54 -5.09 6.43
C GLN A 50 -10.04 -4.98 6.73
N GLN A 51 -10.51 -5.67 7.77
CA GLN A 51 -11.92 -5.60 8.18
C GLN A 51 -12.29 -4.26 8.83
N LEU A 52 -11.32 -3.47 9.31
CA LEU A 52 -11.56 -2.10 9.80
C LEU A 52 -12.19 -1.22 8.73
N ALA A 53 -11.69 -1.33 7.49
CA ALA A 53 -12.15 -0.50 6.38
C ALA A 53 -13.37 -1.09 5.65
N THR A 54 -13.61 -2.41 5.71
CA THR A 54 -14.64 -3.10 4.88
C THR A 54 -15.86 -3.61 5.63
N THR A 55 -15.80 -3.75 6.95
CA THR A 55 -16.85 -4.43 7.74
C THR A 55 -17.32 -3.59 8.92
N LEU A 56 -16.43 -2.82 9.52
CA LEU A 56 -16.73 -2.02 10.72
C LEU A 56 -17.61 -0.80 10.45
N ILE A 57 -17.66 -0.28 9.22
CA ILE A 57 -18.42 0.94 8.87
C ILE A 57 -19.93 0.67 8.66
N ASP A 58 -20.40 -0.58 8.68
CA ASP A 58 -21.83 -0.91 8.55
C ASP A 58 -22.62 -0.40 9.78
N PRO A 59 -23.49 0.63 9.62
CA PRO A 59 -24.20 1.27 10.73
C PRO A 59 -25.39 0.46 11.24
N ASP A 60 -25.94 -0.46 10.43
CA ASP A 60 -27.09 -1.30 10.77
C ASP A 60 -26.69 -2.65 11.37
N ALA A 61 -25.40 -2.97 11.34
CA ALA A 61 -24.98 -4.30 11.69
C ALA A 61 -24.99 -4.55 13.19
N ARG A 62 -25.65 -5.66 13.51
CA ARG A 62 -25.49 -6.57 14.65
C ARG A 62 -24.03 -7.04 14.90
N LEU A 63 -23.04 -6.34 14.35
CA LEU A 63 -21.60 -6.58 14.40
C LEU A 63 -20.94 -6.03 15.67
N PHE A 64 -21.61 -5.20 16.47
CA PHE A 64 -21.03 -4.71 17.73
C PHE A 64 -20.64 -5.84 18.70
N SER A 65 -21.41 -6.93 18.75
CA SER A 65 -21.04 -8.15 19.47
C SER A 65 -20.07 -9.04 18.70
N SER A 66 -20.03 -8.92 17.37
CA SER A 66 -19.16 -9.71 16.50
C SER A 66 -17.73 -9.16 16.42
N ILE A 67 -17.55 -7.86 16.65
CA ILE A 67 -16.28 -7.13 16.73
C ILE A 67 -15.37 -7.71 17.83
N LEU A 68 -15.95 -8.10 18.96
CA LEU A 68 -15.25 -8.77 20.06
C LEU A 68 -15.06 -10.27 19.82
N THR A 69 -15.68 -10.81 18.78
CA THR A 69 -15.52 -12.19 18.31
C THR A 69 -14.81 -12.26 16.95
N ILE A 70 -13.98 -11.27 16.58
CA ILE A 70 -13.10 -11.38 15.40
C ILE A 70 -11.72 -11.94 15.79
N PRO A 71 -11.58 -13.26 15.99
CA PRO A 71 -10.28 -13.89 15.84
C PRO A 71 -10.06 -14.53 14.46
N TRP A 72 -9.03 -13.99 13.78
CA TRP A 72 -8.14 -14.49 12.70
C TRP A 72 -8.62 -14.96 11.30
N VAL A 73 -8.06 -14.23 10.32
CA VAL A 73 -7.44 -14.46 8.98
C VAL A 73 -7.91 -15.54 8.00
N LYS A 74 -8.13 -15.01 6.79
CA LYS A 74 -8.43 -15.66 5.52
C LYS A 74 -7.32 -16.65 5.10
N ASP A 75 -7.72 -17.87 4.75
CA ASP A 75 -6.93 -18.73 3.88
C ASP A 75 -7.00 -18.15 2.45
N SER A 76 -5.91 -18.17 1.69
CA SER A 76 -5.75 -17.39 0.45
C SER A 76 -6.61 -17.84 -0.75
N SER A 77 -7.73 -18.54 -0.52
CA SER A 77 -8.50 -19.22 -1.58
C SER A 77 -10.02 -18.98 -1.57
N SER A 78 -10.58 -18.10 -0.74
CA SER A 78 -12.04 -17.92 -0.63
C SER A 78 -12.56 -16.53 -0.99
N SER A 79 -13.78 -16.49 -1.52
CA SER A 79 -14.44 -15.32 -2.11
C SER A 79 -15.07 -14.38 -1.07
N VAL A 80 -15.40 -13.15 -1.46
CA VAL A 80 -15.95 -12.08 -0.60
C VAL A 80 -17.27 -12.47 0.09
N GLU A 81 -18.09 -13.35 -0.50
CA GLU A 81 -19.36 -13.82 0.11
C GLU A 81 -19.17 -14.89 1.20
N GLU A 82 -18.03 -15.58 1.21
CA GLU A 82 -17.67 -16.59 2.21
C GLU A 82 -17.08 -15.98 3.50
N ALA A 83 -16.53 -14.76 3.40
CA ALA A 83 -16.07 -13.96 4.55
C ALA A 83 -17.21 -13.57 5.50
N ALA A 84 -18.42 -13.35 4.97
CA ALA A 84 -19.62 -13.11 5.77
C ALA A 84 -20.15 -14.37 6.49
N LYS A 85 -19.57 -15.55 6.20
CA LYS A 85 -20.01 -16.85 6.73
C LYS A 85 -18.97 -17.59 7.57
N GLY A 86 -17.86 -16.96 7.95
CA GLY A 86 -16.90 -17.54 8.91
C GLY A 86 -16.28 -18.86 8.43
N SER A 87 -15.83 -18.91 7.18
CA SER A 87 -15.28 -20.13 6.57
C SER A 87 -13.76 -20.24 6.77
N GLY A 88 -13.34 -21.10 7.71
CA GLY A 88 -12.12 -21.93 7.57
C GLY A 88 -10.92 -21.65 8.47
N GLY A 89 -10.78 -20.47 9.07
CA GLY A 89 -9.65 -20.13 9.96
C GLY A 89 -9.81 -20.64 11.41
N VAL A 90 -8.70 -20.90 12.11
CA VAL A 90 -8.73 -21.13 13.56
C VAL A 90 -8.86 -19.79 14.27
N VAL A 91 -9.90 -19.68 15.08
CA VAL A 91 -10.16 -18.54 15.96
C VAL A 91 -9.04 -18.46 17.01
N MET A 92 -8.14 -17.48 16.85
CA MET A 92 -7.04 -17.20 17.80
C MET A 92 -7.51 -16.25 18.92
N ASP A 93 -8.35 -16.75 19.82
CA ASP A 93 -8.82 -15.99 20.99
C ASP A 93 -7.83 -16.08 22.18
N ALA A 94 -8.20 -15.48 23.31
CA ALA A 94 -7.43 -15.57 24.56
C ALA A 94 -7.05 -17.01 24.94
N THR A 95 -7.99 -17.94 24.80
CA THR A 95 -7.81 -19.36 25.14
C THR A 95 -6.80 -20.01 24.21
N TRP A 96 -6.84 -19.65 22.93
CA TRP A 96 -5.87 -20.13 21.94
C TRP A 96 -4.45 -19.68 22.29
N TYR A 97 -4.22 -18.39 22.55
CA TYR A 97 -2.88 -17.88 22.87
C TYR A 97 -2.34 -18.49 24.17
N GLN A 98 -3.18 -18.53 25.21
CA GLN A 98 -2.82 -19.16 26.48
C GLN A 98 -2.51 -20.65 26.30
N GLY A 99 -3.31 -21.38 25.51
CA GLY A 99 -3.12 -22.80 25.24
C GLY A 99 -1.82 -23.13 24.50
N HIS A 100 -1.25 -22.16 23.77
CA HIS A 100 0.02 -22.31 23.04
C HIS A 100 1.21 -21.65 23.76
N GLY A 101 1.02 -21.11 24.97
CA GLY A 101 2.08 -20.48 25.75
C GLY A 101 2.60 -19.18 25.14
N VAL A 102 1.71 -18.41 24.49
CA VAL A 102 2.00 -17.07 23.97
C VAL A 102 1.40 -16.04 24.93
N GLU A 103 2.27 -15.21 25.50
CA GLU A 103 1.90 -14.16 26.44
C GLU A 103 1.85 -12.78 25.76
N PHE A 104 1.24 -11.81 26.43
CA PHE A 104 1.12 -10.44 25.95
C PHE A 104 1.55 -9.44 27.02
N LEU A 105 2.28 -8.41 26.59
CA LEU A 105 2.39 -7.15 27.33
C LEU A 105 1.55 -6.11 26.57
N TRP A 106 0.55 -5.56 27.25
CA TRP A 106 -0.44 -4.65 26.67
C TRP A 106 -0.04 -3.19 26.88
N GLN A 107 -0.60 -2.29 26.06
CA GLN A 107 -0.42 -0.84 26.15
C GLN A 107 1.05 -0.44 26.37
N CYS A 108 1.93 -1.07 25.60
CA CYS A 108 3.36 -0.92 25.76
C CYS A 108 4.06 -0.41 24.50
N GLU A 109 5.17 0.29 24.72
CA GLU A 109 6.02 0.84 23.67
C GLU A 109 7.47 0.49 23.95
N VAL A 110 8.18 0.00 22.93
CA VAL A 110 9.63 -0.20 23.01
C VAL A 110 10.31 1.15 22.83
N THR A 111 11.09 1.56 23.82
CA THR A 111 11.73 2.89 23.86
C THR A 111 13.23 2.83 23.57
N ALA A 112 13.86 1.68 23.79
CA ALA A 112 15.25 1.44 23.45
C ALA A 112 15.53 -0.07 23.38
N TRP A 113 16.64 -0.42 22.74
CA TRP A 113 17.12 -1.80 22.66
C TRP A 113 18.64 -1.87 22.82
N THR A 114 19.10 -2.90 23.51
CA THR A 114 20.52 -3.19 23.77
C THR A 114 20.78 -4.69 23.75
N LYS A 115 22.06 -5.07 23.77
CA LYS A 115 22.49 -6.47 23.87
C LYS A 115 23.28 -6.67 25.16
N GLU A 116 23.06 -7.80 25.84
CA GLU A 116 23.77 -8.18 27.06
C GLU A 116 24.41 -9.56 26.88
N PRO A 117 25.61 -9.83 27.41
CA PRO A 117 26.18 -11.17 27.38
C PRO A 117 25.35 -12.12 28.24
N GLN A 118 25.13 -13.34 27.75
CA GLN A 118 24.53 -14.42 28.54
C GLN A 118 25.57 -14.98 29.53
N GLU A 119 25.14 -15.46 30.69
CA GLU A 119 26.04 -16.16 31.61
C GLU A 119 26.56 -17.46 30.98
N GLY A 120 27.89 -17.60 30.89
CA GLY A 120 28.55 -18.71 30.19
C GLY A 120 28.77 -18.42 28.69
N ASP A 121 29.36 -19.37 27.96
CA ASP A 121 29.67 -19.23 26.51
C ASP A 121 28.41 -19.40 25.63
N GLN A 122 27.25 -18.93 26.11
CA GLN A 122 25.91 -19.21 25.55
C GLN A 122 25.37 -18.11 24.61
N GLY A 123 26.14 -17.04 24.35
CA GLY A 123 25.78 -16.00 23.37
C GLY A 123 25.40 -14.65 23.97
N GLU A 124 24.69 -13.83 23.18
CA GLU A 124 24.15 -12.52 23.58
C GLU A 124 22.61 -12.63 23.74
N LEU A 125 22.07 -11.98 24.77
CA LEU A 125 20.64 -11.77 24.96
C LEU A 125 20.25 -10.37 24.47
N HIS A 126 19.02 -10.24 23.97
CA HIS A 126 18.45 -8.96 23.59
C HIS A 126 17.65 -8.37 24.76
N VAL A 127 17.88 -7.09 25.06
CA VAL A 127 17.18 -6.38 26.15
C VAL A 127 16.45 -5.17 25.58
N LEU A 128 15.12 -5.27 25.52
CA LEU A 128 14.22 -4.21 25.11
C LEU A 128 13.80 -3.41 26.35
N GLN A 129 13.99 -2.09 26.33
CA GLN A 129 13.42 -1.17 27.32
C GLN A 129 11.99 -0.85 26.90
N VAL A 130 11.03 -1.17 27.76
CA VAL A 130 9.61 -1.08 27.43
C VAL A 130 8.90 -0.17 28.43
N LEU A 131 8.20 0.84 27.93
CA LEU A 131 7.26 1.63 28.71
C LEU A 131 5.90 0.96 28.64
N ALA A 132 5.35 0.52 29.76
CA ALA A 132 4.01 -0.06 29.87
C ALA A 132 3.31 0.51 31.11
N ASP A 133 2.10 1.04 30.96
CA ASP A 133 1.31 1.66 32.04
C ASP A 133 2.09 2.70 32.88
N GLY A 134 2.91 3.51 32.20
CA GLY A 134 3.76 4.52 32.85
C GLY A 134 4.94 3.95 33.65
N ARG A 135 5.20 2.64 33.55
CA ARG A 135 6.32 1.94 34.19
C ARG A 135 7.36 1.53 33.16
N GLN A 136 8.63 1.66 33.53
CA GLN A 136 9.76 1.18 32.74
C GLN A 136 10.08 -0.26 33.12
N LEU A 137 10.07 -1.13 32.12
CA LEU A 137 10.32 -2.58 32.21
C LEU A 137 11.49 -2.96 31.30
N GLN A 138 12.13 -4.09 31.60
CA GLN A 138 13.11 -4.71 30.72
C GLN A 138 12.61 -6.06 30.25
N VAL A 139 12.42 -6.22 28.94
CA VAL A 139 12.11 -7.51 28.32
C VAL A 139 13.40 -8.12 27.78
N VAL A 140 13.80 -9.26 28.34
CA VAL A 140 15.01 -10.01 27.96
C VAL A 140 14.60 -11.21 27.12
N CYS A 141 15.18 -11.36 25.93
CA CYS A 141 14.84 -12.44 25.02
C CYS A 141 16.01 -12.99 24.21
N ASP A 142 15.84 -14.21 23.71
CA ASP A 142 16.82 -14.90 22.86
C ASP A 142 16.72 -14.41 21.41
N GLU A 143 15.50 -14.15 20.94
CA GLU A 143 15.22 -13.66 19.58
C GLU A 143 14.04 -12.68 19.59
N PHE A 144 14.00 -11.72 18.66
CA PHE A 144 12.82 -10.87 18.47
C PHE A 144 12.56 -10.47 17.02
N VAL A 145 11.30 -10.14 16.74
CA VAL A 145 10.81 -9.70 15.44
C VAL A 145 10.28 -8.27 15.56
N VAL A 146 10.76 -7.38 14.70
CA VAL A 146 10.20 -6.03 14.51
C VAL A 146 9.06 -6.12 13.50
N GLY A 147 7.81 -6.03 13.99
CA GLY A 147 6.63 -5.97 13.14
C GLY A 147 6.39 -4.58 12.53
N PRO A 148 5.35 -4.42 11.70
CA PRO A 148 4.96 -3.12 11.17
C PRO A 148 4.60 -2.16 12.33
N GLN A 149 5.48 -1.19 12.56
CA GLN A 149 5.23 -0.06 13.44
C GLN A 149 4.98 1.14 12.55
N MET A 150 3.77 1.69 12.60
CA MET A 150 3.34 2.73 11.68
C MET A 150 3.46 4.09 12.35
N ASP A 151 4.27 4.98 11.78
CA ASP A 151 4.25 6.39 12.15
C ASP A 151 3.32 7.14 11.19
N TYR A 152 2.21 7.64 11.71
CA TYR A 152 1.23 8.44 10.98
C TYR A 152 1.47 9.97 11.13
N SER A 153 2.44 10.38 11.97
CA SER A 153 2.75 11.79 12.22
C SER A 153 3.32 12.50 10.99
N HIS A 154 4.00 11.77 10.11
CA HIS A 154 4.67 12.33 8.94
C HIS A 154 3.71 12.75 7.82
N GLY A 155 2.46 12.27 7.82
CA GLY A 155 1.45 12.58 6.81
C GLY A 155 0.62 13.85 7.08
N VAL A 156 0.69 14.39 8.30
CA VAL A 156 -0.03 15.61 8.71
C VAL A 156 1.03 16.57 9.26
N ARG A 157 1.70 17.33 8.38
CA ARG A 157 2.57 18.43 8.82
C ARG A 157 1.69 19.54 9.38
N LEU A 158 1.32 19.42 10.64
CA LEU A 158 0.79 20.55 11.41
C LEU A 158 1.92 21.58 11.49
N HIS A 159 1.87 22.61 10.66
CA HIS A 159 2.85 23.69 10.71
C HIS A 159 2.82 24.31 12.12
N GLU A 160 3.91 24.17 12.87
CA GLU A 160 4.13 24.91 14.12
C GLU A 160 4.27 26.41 13.80
N GLY A 161 3.14 27.10 13.67
CA GLY A 161 3.10 28.56 13.68
C GLY A 161 3.39 29.09 15.08
N ALA A 162 4.10 30.21 15.17
CA ALA A 162 4.68 30.80 16.39
C ALA A 162 3.71 31.17 17.54
N ASP A 163 2.42 30.83 17.46
CA ASP A 163 1.42 30.96 18.53
C ASP A 163 0.74 29.61 18.91
N ALA A 164 1.19 28.48 18.36
CA ALA A 164 0.62 27.14 18.59
C ALA A 164 1.20 26.39 19.82
N ALA A 165 1.99 27.07 20.65
CA ALA A 165 2.59 26.48 21.86
C ALA A 165 1.58 26.14 22.99
N ALA A 166 0.27 26.25 22.75
CA ALA A 166 -0.76 25.99 23.74
C ALA A 166 -1.75 24.87 23.38
N SER A 167 -1.64 24.20 22.23
CA SER A 167 -2.64 23.17 21.87
C SER A 167 -2.18 22.05 20.94
N ALA A 168 -0.89 21.78 20.81
CA ALA A 168 -0.44 20.51 20.24
C ALA A 168 -0.49 19.45 21.36
N PRO A 169 -1.45 18.50 21.36
CA PRO A 169 -1.40 17.38 22.29
C PRO A 169 -0.16 16.53 22.00
N SER A 170 0.52 16.10 23.07
CA SER A 170 1.56 15.07 22.99
C SER A 170 0.97 13.83 22.29
N PRO A 171 1.58 13.30 21.22
CA PRO A 171 0.97 12.24 20.40
C PRO A 171 0.84 10.86 21.06
N ALA A 172 1.17 10.67 22.34
CA ALA A 172 1.38 9.30 22.87
C ALA A 172 0.59 8.92 24.14
N THR A 173 -0.03 9.84 24.89
CA THR A 173 -0.49 9.50 26.26
C THR A 173 -1.99 9.33 26.50
N ASP A 174 -2.88 9.56 25.51
CA ASP A 174 -4.34 9.48 25.75
C ASP A 174 -5.16 8.78 24.64
N LEU A 175 -4.52 8.22 23.60
CA LEU A 175 -5.20 7.64 22.42
C LEU A 175 -6.25 6.55 22.76
N HIS A 176 -6.11 5.86 23.88
CA HIS A 176 -7.00 4.76 24.25
C HIS A 176 -7.82 4.98 25.53
N ALA A 177 -7.64 6.10 26.24
CA ALA A 177 -8.27 6.34 27.55
C ALA A 177 -9.81 6.36 27.49
N ASP A 178 -10.38 6.63 26.31
CA ASP A 178 -11.82 6.77 26.14
C ASP A 178 -12.53 5.48 25.73
N VAL A 179 -11.82 4.43 25.28
CA VAL A 179 -12.45 3.16 24.90
C VAL A 179 -12.30 2.17 26.05
N VAL A 180 -13.42 1.70 26.58
CA VAL A 180 -13.44 0.70 27.66
C VAL A 180 -13.89 -0.63 27.07
N ILE A 181 -13.08 -1.65 27.28
CA ILE A 181 -13.40 -3.03 26.95
C ILE A 181 -13.75 -3.74 28.25
N ASP A 182 -14.96 -4.27 28.30
CA ASP A 182 -15.39 -5.19 29.35
C ASP A 182 -15.25 -6.62 28.81
N PRO A 183 -14.14 -7.32 29.12
CA PRO A 183 -13.91 -8.66 28.63
C PRO A 183 -14.87 -9.69 29.23
N GLU A 184 -15.42 -9.46 30.43
CA GLU A 184 -16.33 -10.40 31.08
C GLU A 184 -17.70 -10.40 30.39
N ASN A 185 -18.17 -9.22 30.00
CA ASN A 185 -19.46 -9.06 29.31
C ASN A 185 -19.35 -9.00 27.79
N SER A 186 -18.12 -9.05 27.25
CA SER A 186 -17.86 -8.85 25.82
C SER A 186 -18.58 -7.60 25.32
N THR A 187 -18.29 -6.45 25.95
CA THR A 187 -18.80 -5.15 25.48
C THR A 187 -17.68 -4.14 25.30
N VAL A 188 -17.84 -3.26 24.31
CA VAL A 188 -16.99 -2.09 24.11
C VAL A 188 -17.86 -0.86 24.29
N SER A 189 -17.37 0.11 25.05
CA SER A 189 -18.05 1.37 25.30
C SER A 189 -17.07 2.53 25.26
N LEU A 190 -17.61 3.74 25.18
CA LEU A 190 -16.83 4.96 25.37
C LEU A 190 -17.05 5.47 26.80
N THR A 191 -16.00 5.92 27.47
CA THR A 191 -16.11 6.63 28.76
C THR A 191 -16.96 7.89 28.61
N ASP A 192 -16.93 8.50 27.42
CA ASP A 192 -17.68 9.69 27.07
C ASP A 192 -18.02 9.67 25.56
N SER A 193 -19.17 9.10 25.22
CA SER A 193 -19.63 8.97 23.83
C SER A 193 -19.92 10.32 23.16
N ASN A 194 -20.11 11.38 23.95
CA ASN A 194 -20.40 12.71 23.43
C ASN A 194 -19.14 13.38 22.82
N ARG A 195 -17.94 12.81 22.99
CA ARG A 195 -16.66 13.29 22.43
C ARG A 195 -16.50 13.10 20.93
N TYR A 196 -17.24 12.17 20.33
CA TYR A 196 -17.05 11.78 18.93
C TYR A 196 -18.31 12.15 18.12
N GLY A 197 -18.12 12.76 16.95
CA GLY A 197 -19.24 13.28 16.15
C GLY A 197 -18.85 14.36 15.14
N PHE A 198 -19.75 15.29 14.86
CA PHE A 198 -19.52 16.31 13.84
C PHE A 198 -18.38 17.27 14.22
N GLY A 199 -17.46 17.52 13.29
CA GLY A 199 -16.27 18.35 13.45
C GLY A 199 -15.08 17.63 14.06
N SER A 200 -15.19 16.33 14.28
CA SER A 200 -14.07 15.50 14.74
C SER A 200 -13.18 15.05 13.57
N ILE A 201 -11.92 14.80 13.91
CA ILE A 201 -10.89 14.32 13.00
C ILE A 201 -10.45 12.95 13.51
N HIS A 202 -10.46 11.96 12.63
CA HIS A 202 -10.17 10.56 12.93
C HIS A 202 -8.98 10.07 12.11
N THR A 203 -8.36 9.02 12.61
CA THR A 203 -7.48 8.11 11.87
C THR A 203 -8.14 6.73 11.82
N LEU A 204 -7.55 5.74 11.16
CA LEU A 204 -8.05 4.37 11.15
C LEU A 204 -6.93 3.35 11.35
N THR A 205 -6.15 3.52 12.41
CA THR A 205 -4.92 2.75 12.64
C THR A 205 -5.12 1.55 13.55
N SER A 206 -6.23 1.56 14.29
CA SER A 206 -6.51 0.61 15.35
C SER A 206 -8.00 0.32 15.44
N PHE A 207 -8.31 -0.76 16.15
CA PHE A 207 -9.68 -1.09 16.51
C PHE A 207 -10.39 0.07 17.23
N GLN A 208 -9.68 0.75 18.14
CA GLN A 208 -10.20 1.87 18.91
C GLN A 208 -10.57 3.05 18.01
N ASP A 209 -9.74 3.36 17.01
CA ASP A 209 -10.00 4.39 16.03
C ASP A 209 -11.25 4.09 15.20
N ALA A 210 -11.36 2.84 14.72
CA ALA A 210 -12.53 2.38 13.98
C ALA A 210 -13.81 2.51 14.82
N PHE A 211 -13.75 2.10 16.10
CA PHE A 211 -14.89 2.21 17.01
C PHE A 211 -15.33 3.67 17.23
N LYS A 212 -14.38 4.59 17.45
CA LYS A 212 -14.67 6.03 17.56
C LYS A 212 -15.28 6.60 16.29
N PHE A 213 -14.77 6.19 15.13
CA PHE A 213 -15.29 6.61 13.82
C PHE A 213 -16.73 6.14 13.61
N VAL A 214 -17.03 4.88 13.93
CA VAL A 214 -18.40 4.33 13.83
C VAL A 214 -19.37 5.07 14.74
N VAL A 215 -18.99 5.32 15.98
CA VAL A 215 -19.80 6.14 16.91
C VAL A 215 -20.01 7.55 16.35
N ALA A 216 -18.97 8.17 15.77
CA ALA A 216 -19.09 9.49 15.17
C ALA A 216 -20.02 9.54 13.96
N VAL A 217 -19.94 8.53 13.08
CA VAL A 217 -20.71 8.50 11.82
C VAL A 217 -22.18 8.14 12.02
N THR A 218 -22.48 7.30 13.02
CA THR A 218 -23.85 6.86 13.37
C THR A 218 -24.62 7.85 14.22
N ARG A 219 -23.97 8.90 14.72
CA ARG A 219 -24.59 9.90 15.60
C ARG A 219 -25.63 10.74 14.85
N ALA A 220 -26.86 10.74 15.36
CA ALA A 220 -27.93 11.63 14.91
C ALA A 220 -27.79 13.03 15.54
N GLU A 221 -28.13 14.08 14.78
CA GLU A 221 -28.18 15.45 15.31
C GLU A 221 -29.54 15.79 15.95
N GLU A 222 -29.55 16.83 16.78
CA GLU A 222 -30.73 17.66 17.00
C GLU A 222 -30.87 18.63 15.82
N ASP A 223 -32.00 18.61 15.12
CA ASP A 223 -32.24 19.37 13.89
C ASP A 223 -31.71 20.83 13.94
N GLY A 224 -30.79 21.19 13.03
CA GLY A 224 -30.43 22.59 12.74
C GLY A 224 -28.97 23.01 12.88
N GLN A 225 -27.99 22.10 12.99
CA GLN A 225 -26.57 22.50 12.92
C GLN A 225 -26.11 22.65 11.46
N GLU A 226 -25.28 23.67 11.18
CA GLU A 226 -24.77 23.95 9.83
C GLU A 226 -23.90 22.80 9.27
N THR A 227 -23.22 22.03 10.12
CA THR A 227 -22.32 20.94 9.72
C THR A 227 -23.03 19.63 9.32
N CYS A 228 -24.29 19.45 9.74
CA CYS A 228 -25.42 19.08 8.88
C CYS A 228 -25.11 18.52 7.48
N LEU A 229 -24.76 19.49 6.65
CA LEU A 229 -24.77 19.41 5.19
C LEU A 229 -23.34 19.37 4.63
N ASP A 230 -22.33 19.49 5.50
CA ASP A 230 -20.93 19.47 5.11
C ASP A 230 -20.49 18.04 4.76
N PRO A 231 -19.49 17.89 3.88
CA PRO A 231 -19.02 16.57 3.48
C PRO A 231 -18.20 15.88 4.57
N VAL A 232 -18.15 14.55 4.52
CA VAL A 232 -17.05 13.79 5.12
C VAL A 232 -15.83 13.94 4.24
N VAL A 233 -14.72 14.38 4.82
CA VAL A 233 -13.45 14.56 4.11
C VAL A 233 -12.55 13.37 4.39
N VAL A 234 -12.21 12.61 3.36
CA VAL A 234 -11.23 11.52 3.45
C VAL A 234 -9.92 12.00 2.83
N VAL A 235 -8.84 11.97 3.58
CA VAL A 235 -7.51 12.39 3.14
C VAL A 235 -6.65 11.15 3.00
N GLY A 236 -6.26 10.81 1.77
CA GLY A 236 -5.43 9.62 1.51
C GLY A 236 -5.60 9.13 0.08
N ASP A 237 -4.57 8.49 -0.46
CA ASP A 237 -4.51 8.02 -1.85
C ASP A 237 -4.37 6.48 -1.97
N GLY A 238 -4.34 5.76 -0.86
CA GLY A 238 -4.14 4.32 -0.80
C GLY A 238 -5.40 3.46 -0.89
N VAL A 239 -5.21 2.15 -0.74
CA VAL A 239 -6.28 1.12 -0.75
C VAL A 239 -7.31 1.38 0.34
N GLU A 240 -6.83 1.72 1.54
CA GLU A 240 -7.69 1.96 2.71
C GLU A 240 -8.66 3.13 2.48
N ALA A 241 -8.18 4.24 1.90
CA ALA A 241 -9.04 5.37 1.57
C ALA A 241 -10.15 4.99 0.57
N MET A 242 -9.81 4.21 -0.44
CA MET A 242 -10.79 3.70 -1.41
C MET A 242 -11.81 2.75 -0.77
N GLN A 243 -11.39 1.87 0.14
CA GLN A 243 -12.29 0.95 0.86
C GLN A 243 -13.25 1.69 1.78
N VAL A 244 -12.75 2.65 2.57
CA VAL A 244 -13.58 3.47 3.46
C VAL A 244 -14.62 4.25 2.66
N ILE A 245 -14.22 4.88 1.55
CA ILE A 245 -15.17 5.62 0.70
C ILE A 245 -16.22 4.70 0.12
N ALA A 246 -15.83 3.51 -0.36
CA ALA A 246 -16.80 2.54 -0.87
C ALA A 246 -17.83 2.13 0.18
N MET A 247 -17.41 1.98 1.44
CA MET A 247 -18.31 1.69 2.56
C MET A 247 -19.22 2.87 2.89
N LEU A 248 -18.68 4.09 2.98
CA LEU A 248 -19.48 5.30 3.23
C LEU A 248 -20.56 5.46 2.17
N VAL A 249 -20.22 5.32 0.89
CA VAL A 249 -21.20 5.38 -0.21
C VAL A 249 -22.24 4.27 -0.11
N LYS A 250 -21.82 3.05 0.25
CA LYS A 250 -22.72 1.88 0.31
C LYS A 250 -23.75 2.01 1.43
N PHE A 251 -23.31 2.42 2.61
CA PHE A 251 -24.15 2.40 3.82
C PHE A 251 -24.74 3.77 4.17
N LEU A 252 -24.12 4.85 3.70
CA LEU A 252 -24.54 6.24 3.93
C LEU A 252 -24.61 6.99 2.58
N PRO A 253 -25.44 6.55 1.62
CA PRO A 253 -25.44 7.06 0.25
C PRO A 253 -25.79 8.54 0.10
N ASP A 254 -26.49 9.12 1.09
CA ASP A 254 -26.86 10.53 1.13
C ASP A 254 -25.75 11.42 1.72
N LEU A 255 -24.69 10.82 2.26
CA LEU A 255 -23.58 11.54 2.88
C LEU A 255 -22.64 12.09 1.81
N PRO A 256 -22.46 13.42 1.69
CA PRO A 256 -21.50 13.97 0.73
C PRO A 256 -20.08 13.59 1.14
N VAL A 257 -19.26 13.15 0.20
CA VAL A 257 -17.86 12.77 0.44
C VAL A 257 -16.92 13.60 -0.42
N VAL A 258 -15.85 14.11 0.19
CA VAL A 258 -14.73 14.75 -0.51
C VAL A 258 -13.46 13.94 -0.24
N LEU A 259 -12.83 13.46 -1.30
CA LEU A 259 -11.53 12.81 -1.27
C LEU A 259 -10.42 13.83 -1.55
N VAL A 260 -9.48 13.99 -0.61
CA VAL A 260 -8.27 14.80 -0.78
C VAL A 260 -7.10 13.87 -1.12
N LEU A 261 -6.43 14.15 -2.24
CA LEU A 261 -5.31 13.36 -2.78
C LEU A 261 -4.02 14.18 -2.73
N PRO A 262 -3.18 14.04 -1.67
CA PRO A 262 -1.91 14.75 -1.55
C PRO A 262 -0.98 14.57 -2.75
N GLY A 263 -0.77 13.33 -3.19
CA GLY A 263 0.10 13.01 -4.34
C GLY A 263 -0.53 13.22 -5.72
N GLY A 264 -1.81 13.64 -5.77
CA GLY A 264 -2.57 13.87 -7.00
C GLY A 264 -2.99 12.61 -7.78
N SER A 265 -2.73 11.40 -7.26
CA SER A 265 -3.00 10.13 -7.94
C SER A 265 -3.54 9.09 -6.95
N LEU A 266 -4.56 8.34 -7.36
CA LEU A 266 -5.03 7.16 -6.64
C LEU A 266 -4.06 5.98 -6.75
N LEU A 267 -4.02 5.18 -5.69
CA LEU A 267 -3.32 3.90 -5.56
C LEU A 267 -1.86 3.94 -6.06
N PRO A 268 -1.03 4.93 -5.67
CA PRO A 268 0.27 5.17 -6.27
C PRO A 268 1.25 3.99 -6.16
N SER A 269 1.08 3.11 -5.16
CA SER A 269 1.91 1.91 -4.98
C SER A 269 1.57 0.77 -5.94
N LEU A 270 0.37 0.76 -6.51
CA LEU A 270 -0.15 -0.27 -7.42
C LEU A 270 -0.27 0.24 -8.86
N ILE A 271 -0.58 1.53 -9.00
CA ILE A 271 -0.77 2.24 -10.27
C ILE A 271 0.19 3.44 -10.26
N PRO A 272 1.52 3.20 -10.36
CA PRO A 272 2.50 4.28 -10.33
C PRO A 272 2.27 5.25 -11.50
N ARG A 273 2.83 6.46 -11.41
CA ARG A 273 2.64 7.52 -12.42
C ARG A 273 2.98 7.10 -13.85
N ALA A 274 3.90 6.13 -14.02
CA ALA A 274 4.26 5.59 -15.33
C ALA A 274 3.12 4.81 -16.01
N VAL A 275 2.16 4.27 -15.23
CA VAL A 275 0.99 3.58 -15.77
C VAL A 275 0.10 4.57 -16.52
N PRO A 276 -0.43 4.22 -17.71
CA PRO A 276 -1.38 5.05 -18.43
C PRO A 276 -2.54 5.52 -17.56
N SER A 277 -2.98 6.77 -17.75
CA SER A 277 -4.01 7.37 -16.88
C SER A 277 -5.34 6.64 -16.96
N ASP A 278 -5.61 5.86 -18.02
CA ASP A 278 -6.84 5.12 -18.26
C ASP A 278 -7.35 4.33 -17.05
N ILE A 279 -6.46 3.64 -16.31
CA ILE A 279 -6.84 2.90 -15.10
C ILE A 279 -7.21 3.85 -13.95
N ARG A 280 -6.40 4.90 -13.74
CA ARG A 280 -6.68 5.89 -12.70
C ARG A 280 -8.00 6.59 -12.98
N ASP A 281 -8.18 7.05 -14.20
CA ASP A 281 -9.39 7.71 -14.69
C ASP A 281 -10.59 6.77 -14.56
N PHE A 282 -10.41 5.46 -14.75
CA PHE A 282 -11.45 4.47 -14.52
C PHE A 282 -11.95 4.45 -13.08
N TYR A 283 -11.07 4.38 -12.08
CA TYR A 283 -11.47 4.40 -10.66
C TYR A 283 -12.00 5.76 -10.22
N GLU A 284 -11.40 6.87 -10.68
CA GLU A 284 -11.90 8.22 -10.41
C GLU A 284 -13.31 8.44 -10.99
N ARG A 285 -13.61 7.86 -12.15
CA ARG A 285 -14.98 7.83 -12.69
C ARG A 285 -15.94 7.04 -11.82
N GLN A 286 -15.51 5.93 -11.19
CA GLN A 286 -16.39 5.21 -10.26
C GLN A 286 -16.67 6.02 -9.00
N LEU A 287 -15.67 6.70 -8.44
CA LEU A 287 -15.85 7.63 -7.32
C LEU A 287 -16.84 8.75 -7.68
N THR A 288 -16.62 9.42 -8.80
CA THR A 288 -17.46 10.54 -9.24
C THR A 288 -18.91 10.11 -9.53
N LYS A 289 -19.11 8.92 -10.11
CA LYS A 289 -20.45 8.33 -10.31
C LYS A 289 -21.21 8.09 -9.01
N ASN A 290 -20.48 7.89 -7.92
CA ASN A 290 -21.01 7.73 -6.57
C ASN A 290 -20.97 9.04 -5.77
N ASN A 291 -21.03 10.19 -6.45
CA ASN A 291 -21.09 11.54 -5.86
C ASN A 291 -19.89 11.91 -4.96
N VAL A 292 -18.75 11.26 -5.12
CA VAL A 292 -17.52 11.62 -4.41
C VAL A 292 -16.82 12.76 -5.17
N LYS A 293 -16.61 13.90 -4.51
CA LYS A 293 -15.80 15.01 -5.04
C LYS A 293 -14.31 14.72 -4.79
N ILE A 294 -13.44 15.07 -5.74
CA ILE A 294 -11.99 14.79 -5.64
C ILE A 294 -11.19 16.10 -5.66
N ALA A 295 -10.39 16.35 -4.62
CA ALA A 295 -9.45 17.46 -4.50
C ALA A 295 -8.01 16.95 -4.66
N ARG A 296 -7.39 17.18 -5.83
CA ARG A 296 -6.05 16.68 -6.18
C ARG A 296 -4.95 17.68 -5.84
N GLY A 297 -3.80 17.17 -5.40
CA GLY A 297 -2.61 17.98 -5.15
C GLY A 297 -2.78 18.92 -3.96
N TYR A 298 -3.44 18.45 -2.90
CA TYR A 298 -3.63 19.22 -1.67
C TYR A 298 -3.13 18.43 -0.47
N GLU A 299 -2.33 19.07 0.37
CA GLU A 299 -1.91 18.56 1.67
C GLU A 299 -2.65 19.27 2.80
N VAL A 300 -2.86 18.55 3.90
CA VAL A 300 -3.48 19.10 5.11
C VAL A 300 -2.43 19.87 5.90
N VAL A 301 -2.67 21.16 6.11
CA VAL A 301 -1.81 22.03 6.91
C VAL A 301 -2.22 22.01 8.37
N ARG A 302 -3.53 22.15 8.63
CA ARG A 302 -4.09 22.21 9.98
C ARG A 302 -5.61 22.02 10.00
N PRO A 303 -6.20 21.69 11.15
CA PRO A 303 -7.63 21.86 11.35
C PRO A 303 -8.06 23.33 11.15
N TRP A 304 -9.24 23.53 10.58
CA TRP A 304 -9.86 24.86 10.48
C TRP A 304 -10.59 25.18 11.78
N ALA A 305 -10.16 26.20 12.52
CA ALA A 305 -10.74 26.48 13.83
C ALA A 305 -12.16 27.08 13.73
N THR A 306 -13.02 26.72 14.68
CA THR A 306 -14.41 27.22 14.75
C THR A 306 -14.51 28.72 15.07
N THR A 307 -13.44 29.30 15.63
CA THR A 307 -13.34 30.71 16.00
C THR A 307 -12.89 31.61 14.84
N GLU A 308 -12.38 31.04 13.74
CA GLU A 308 -11.95 31.80 12.58
C GLU A 308 -13.14 32.46 11.85
N THR A 309 -13.02 33.76 11.57
CA THR A 309 -14.05 34.58 10.91
C THR A 309 -13.46 35.36 9.76
N GLY A 310 -14.31 35.74 8.80
CA GLY A 310 -13.90 36.59 7.68
C GLY A 310 -14.22 35.98 6.32
N SER A 311 -13.29 36.16 5.38
CA SER A 311 -13.39 35.62 4.02
C SER A 311 -12.28 34.61 3.78
N PHE A 312 -12.64 33.45 3.25
CA PHE A 312 -11.76 32.31 3.07
C PHE A 312 -11.85 31.80 1.64
N SER A 313 -10.72 31.44 1.07
CA SER A 313 -10.66 30.70 -0.19
C SER A 313 -11.13 29.27 0.03
N THR A 314 -12.05 28.75 -0.79
CA THR A 314 -12.53 27.36 -0.72
C THR A 314 -12.37 26.67 -2.07
N LEU A 315 -12.55 25.34 -2.12
CA LEU A 315 -12.50 24.59 -3.38
C LEU A 315 -13.56 25.04 -4.42
N GLU A 316 -14.65 25.65 -3.97
CA GLU A 316 -15.76 26.10 -4.82
C GLU A 316 -15.72 27.62 -5.11
N GLY A 317 -14.71 28.33 -4.61
CA GLY A 317 -14.58 29.79 -4.72
C GLY A 317 -14.50 30.50 -3.35
N PRO A 318 -14.36 31.83 -3.32
CA PRO A 318 -14.25 32.56 -2.07
C PRO A 318 -15.57 32.55 -1.28
N ALA A 319 -15.52 32.17 -0.01
CA ALA A 319 -16.62 32.29 0.95
C ALA A 319 -16.40 33.54 1.82
N SER A 320 -17.38 34.44 1.89
CA SER A 320 -17.26 35.72 2.62
C SER A 320 -18.33 35.87 3.70
N GLY A 321 -18.01 36.61 4.77
CA GLY A 321 -18.98 36.96 5.81
C GLY A 321 -19.26 35.83 6.81
N LEU A 322 -18.41 34.81 6.86
CA LEU A 322 -18.53 33.69 7.80
C LEU A 322 -18.34 34.19 9.24
N GLN A 323 -19.38 34.02 10.05
CA GLN A 323 -19.37 34.28 11.49
C GLN A 323 -18.70 33.12 12.23
N PRO A 324 -18.34 33.25 13.52
CA PRO A 324 -17.90 32.10 14.30
C PRO A 324 -19.00 31.03 14.26
N THR A 325 -18.64 29.77 14.01
CA THR A 325 -19.61 28.68 14.15
C THR A 325 -19.98 28.62 15.63
N ARG A 326 -21.29 28.54 15.95
CA ARG A 326 -21.72 28.44 17.36
C ARG A 326 -20.91 27.34 18.05
N PRO A 327 -20.44 27.55 19.30
CA PRO A 327 -19.85 26.46 20.08
C PRO A 327 -20.86 25.31 20.05
N ARG A 328 -20.43 24.17 19.50
CA ARG A 328 -21.32 23.04 19.32
C ARG A 328 -21.62 22.54 20.73
N ASN A 329 -22.85 22.72 21.19
CA ASN A 329 -23.31 22.18 22.46
C ASN A 329 -23.45 20.66 22.32
N PHE A 330 -22.34 19.97 22.14
CA PHE A 330 -22.21 18.61 22.67
C PHE A 330 -21.94 18.83 24.16
N GLU A 331 -22.82 18.38 25.05
CA GLU A 331 -22.62 18.54 26.49
C GLU A 331 -21.17 18.17 26.88
N SER A 332 -20.42 19.16 27.40
CA SER A 332 -19.04 19.09 27.91
C SER A 332 -18.19 17.91 27.46
N CYS A 333 -17.75 17.91 26.21
CA CYS A 333 -16.86 16.89 25.68
C CYS A 333 -15.55 17.47 25.18
N GLN A 334 -14.44 16.92 25.67
CA GLN A 334 -13.09 17.20 25.20
C GLN A 334 -12.74 16.16 24.12
N PRO A 335 -12.76 16.50 22.81
CA PRO A 335 -12.48 15.55 21.75
C PRO A 335 -10.96 15.36 21.56
N GLN A 336 -10.55 14.13 21.23
CA GLN A 336 -9.50 13.93 20.22
C GLN A 336 -10.12 14.23 18.86
N PHE A 337 -9.74 15.23 18.05
CA PHE A 337 -8.81 16.34 18.16
C PHE A 337 -9.55 17.57 17.59
N VAL A 338 -9.60 18.68 18.33
CA VAL A 338 -10.10 20.02 17.93
C VAL A 338 -11.58 20.06 17.49
N GLN A 339 -12.42 20.85 18.17
CA GLN A 339 -13.68 21.32 17.55
C GLN A 339 -13.32 22.09 16.28
N SER A 340 -13.48 21.48 15.11
CA SER A 340 -13.00 22.04 13.85
C SER A 340 -14.11 22.20 12.84
N ARG A 341 -14.15 23.35 12.14
CA ARG A 341 -15.06 23.61 11.01
C ARG A 341 -14.70 22.75 9.79
N GLY A 342 -13.49 22.20 9.72
CA GLY A 342 -13.00 21.39 8.61
C GLY A 342 -11.48 21.39 8.52
N LEU A 343 -10.93 21.36 7.32
CA LEU A 343 -9.48 21.33 7.10
C LEU A 343 -9.00 22.57 6.36
N VAL A 344 -7.79 23.02 6.71
CA VAL A 344 -7.04 23.98 5.90
C VAL A 344 -6.03 23.21 5.08
N LEU A 345 -6.11 23.38 3.77
CA LEU A 345 -5.33 22.71 2.78
C LEU A 345 -4.35 23.68 2.11
N GLN A 346 -3.24 23.16 1.65
CA GLN A 346 -2.29 23.88 0.79
C GLN A 346 -2.11 23.10 -0.50
N ARG A 347 -2.05 23.82 -1.62
CA ARG A 347 -1.77 23.21 -2.92
C ARG A 347 -0.31 22.77 -2.98
N VAL A 348 -0.08 21.51 -3.31
CA VAL A 348 1.24 20.95 -3.58
C VAL A 348 1.54 21.12 -5.05
N GLN A 349 2.75 21.61 -5.36
CA GLN A 349 3.19 21.71 -6.75
C GLN A 349 3.43 20.30 -7.30
N LEU A 350 2.63 19.91 -8.28
CA LEU A 350 2.81 18.66 -9.00
C LEU A 350 3.76 18.90 -10.18
N ASP A 351 4.63 17.94 -10.46
CA ASP A 351 5.54 18.01 -11.61
C ASP A 351 4.72 18.17 -12.91
N ASN A 352 5.00 19.25 -13.67
CA ASN A 352 4.43 19.59 -14.98
C ASN A 352 3.05 20.30 -15.05
N GLU A 353 2.49 20.85 -13.97
CA GLU A 353 1.40 21.84 -14.12
C GLU A 353 1.96 23.26 -14.31
N SER A 354 1.71 23.87 -15.48
CA SER A 354 1.86 25.33 -15.65
C SER A 354 0.79 26.04 -14.81
N GLU A 355 1.21 26.98 -13.97
CA GLU A 355 0.36 27.81 -13.09
C GLU A 355 -0.96 28.23 -13.76
N MET A 356 -2.07 27.53 -13.50
CA MET A 356 -3.42 28.05 -13.71
C MET A 356 -4.41 27.43 -12.74
N GLY A 357 -4.88 28.25 -11.78
CA GLY A 357 -5.99 27.92 -10.88
C GLY A 357 -6.29 29.05 -9.89
N THR A 358 -7.43 29.72 -10.06
CA THR A 358 -7.82 31.01 -9.47
C THR A 358 -8.46 30.94 -8.07
N GLY A 359 -8.11 29.93 -7.24
CA GLY A 359 -8.89 29.56 -6.05
C GLY A 359 -8.17 29.58 -4.71
N ALA A 360 -6.87 29.85 -4.67
CA ALA A 360 -6.12 29.94 -3.41
C ALA A 360 -6.06 31.40 -2.91
N ASP A 361 -5.92 31.59 -1.60
CA ASP A 361 -5.63 32.92 -1.06
C ASP A 361 -4.20 33.38 -1.45
N GLN A 362 -3.82 34.60 -1.05
CA GLN A 362 -2.48 35.15 -1.34
C GLN A 362 -1.33 34.31 -0.75
N GLN A 363 -1.63 33.36 0.14
CA GLN A 363 -0.68 32.44 0.78
C GLN A 363 -0.77 31.01 0.22
N GLY A 364 -1.63 30.75 -0.76
CA GLY A 364 -1.79 29.42 -1.36
C GLY A 364 -2.71 28.48 -0.58
N LEU A 365 -3.49 28.97 0.39
CA LEU A 365 -4.33 28.17 1.27
C LEU A 365 -5.78 28.07 0.78
N VAL A 366 -6.41 26.93 1.09
CA VAL A 366 -7.80 26.61 0.78
C VAL A 366 -8.46 26.02 2.03
N HIS A 367 -9.62 26.53 2.40
CA HIS A 367 -10.42 26.08 3.53
C HIS A 367 -11.51 25.15 3.02
N LEU A 368 -11.54 23.93 3.55
CA LEU A 368 -12.48 22.89 3.20
C LEU A 368 -13.38 22.61 4.42
N PRO A 369 -14.67 23.00 4.41
CA PRO A 369 -15.57 22.63 5.49
C PRO A 369 -15.76 21.11 5.52
N ALA A 370 -15.91 20.56 6.73
CA ALA A 370 -16.08 19.13 6.90
C ALA A 370 -17.05 18.82 8.05
N ARG A 371 -17.99 17.93 7.77
CA ARG A 371 -18.78 17.25 8.80
C ARG A 371 -17.88 16.46 9.72
N MET A 372 -16.87 15.79 9.18
CA MET A 372 -15.78 15.14 9.91
C MET A 372 -14.65 14.89 8.90
N ALA A 373 -13.44 14.67 9.40
CA ALA A 373 -12.32 14.29 8.56
C ALA A 373 -11.74 12.95 8.99
N LEU A 374 -11.33 12.15 8.01
CA LEU A 374 -10.57 10.93 8.21
C LEU A 374 -9.20 11.09 7.54
N LEU A 375 -8.14 11.00 8.32
CA LEU A 375 -6.76 11.10 7.86
C LEU A 375 -6.19 9.69 7.73
N LEU A 376 -5.96 9.27 6.48
CA LEU A 376 -5.41 7.96 6.11
C LEU A 376 -4.09 8.17 5.36
N PRO A 377 -3.07 8.75 6.02
CA PRO A 377 -1.80 8.98 5.36
C PRO A 377 -1.10 7.64 5.08
N ARG A 378 -0.19 7.66 4.10
CA ARG A 378 0.64 6.49 3.84
C ARG A 378 1.50 6.19 5.07
N PRO A 379 1.52 4.93 5.54
CA PRO A 379 2.30 4.58 6.70
C PRO A 379 3.80 4.70 6.43
N SER A 380 4.54 5.28 7.37
CA SER A 380 6.00 5.27 7.38
C SER A 380 6.52 4.25 8.39
N PRO A 381 7.60 3.52 8.11
CA PRO A 381 8.22 2.62 9.07
C PRO A 381 8.71 3.39 10.31
N SER A 382 8.28 2.96 11.49
CA SER A 382 8.81 3.45 12.77
C SER A 382 9.88 2.49 13.30
N THR A 383 11.10 2.64 12.76
CA THR A 383 12.25 1.76 13.02
C THR A 383 13.40 2.49 13.71
N SER A 384 13.24 3.79 14.00
CA SER A 384 14.29 4.68 14.49
C SER A 384 14.99 4.16 15.75
N ILE A 385 14.23 3.55 16.68
CA ILE A 385 14.77 2.96 17.91
C ILE A 385 15.75 1.80 17.65
N PHE A 386 15.62 1.11 16.52
CA PHE A 386 16.45 -0.03 16.13
C PHE A 386 17.60 0.37 15.19
N SER A 387 17.47 1.49 14.49
CA SER A 387 18.42 1.97 13.48
C SER A 387 19.85 2.25 14.00
N SER A 388 20.03 2.39 15.31
CA SER A 388 21.36 2.59 15.92
C SER A 388 22.26 1.36 15.84
N LEU A 389 21.66 0.16 15.73
CA LEU A 389 22.37 -1.13 15.74
C LEU A 389 22.07 -1.98 14.49
N LEU A 390 21.11 -1.57 13.67
CA LEU A 390 20.70 -2.26 12.45
C LEU A 390 20.78 -1.32 11.25
N PRO A 391 21.23 -1.80 10.08
CA PRO A 391 21.18 -1.03 8.85
C PRO A 391 19.73 -0.77 8.43
N THR A 392 19.51 0.40 7.84
CA THR A 392 18.22 0.84 7.31
C THR A 392 18.34 1.30 5.88
N ASP A 393 17.34 1.00 5.07
CA ASP A 393 17.19 1.55 3.73
C ASP A 393 17.04 3.09 3.82
N PRO A 394 17.91 3.88 3.14
CA PRO A 394 17.89 5.34 3.27
C PRO A 394 16.63 6.02 2.75
N ALA A 395 15.85 5.37 1.87
CA ALA A 395 14.68 5.96 1.25
C ALA A 395 13.42 5.76 2.08
N THR A 396 13.30 4.61 2.74
CA THR A 396 12.11 4.22 3.54
C THR A 396 12.34 4.28 5.04
N GLY A 397 13.58 4.18 5.50
CA GLY A 397 13.91 3.94 6.91
C GLY A 397 13.67 2.50 7.38
N ALA A 398 13.15 1.60 6.53
CA ALA A 398 12.92 0.21 6.90
C ALA A 398 14.24 -0.55 7.16
N LEU A 399 14.20 -1.55 8.04
CA LEU A 399 15.37 -2.36 8.42
C LEU A 399 15.77 -3.28 7.28
N GLU A 400 17.05 -3.26 6.89
CA GLU A 400 17.55 -4.16 5.85
C GLU A 400 17.58 -5.60 6.36
N VAL A 401 17.02 -6.52 5.57
CA VAL A 401 16.94 -7.95 5.88
C VAL A 401 17.29 -8.82 4.67
N ASP A 402 17.69 -10.06 4.95
CA ASP A 402 17.93 -11.07 3.92
C ASP A 402 16.62 -11.67 3.35
N ASP A 403 16.75 -12.67 2.46
CA ASP A 403 15.64 -13.41 1.84
C ASP A 403 14.83 -14.28 2.82
N ARG A 404 15.24 -14.33 4.10
CA ARG A 404 14.53 -14.96 5.22
C ARG A 404 14.12 -13.95 6.30
N PHE A 405 14.18 -12.66 5.99
CA PHE A 405 13.82 -11.57 6.90
C PHE A 405 14.71 -11.42 8.13
N ARG A 406 15.93 -11.97 8.08
CA ARG A 406 16.92 -11.81 9.13
C ARG A 406 17.70 -10.53 8.93
N THR A 407 17.90 -9.80 10.01
CA THR A 407 18.84 -8.68 10.03
C THR A 407 20.28 -9.22 10.15
N PRO A 408 21.31 -8.37 9.98
CA PRO A 408 22.70 -8.78 10.22
C PRO A 408 23.01 -9.14 11.69
N VAL A 409 22.13 -8.79 12.64
CA VAL A 409 22.28 -9.18 14.04
C VAL A 409 21.57 -10.53 14.26
N PRO A 410 22.28 -11.57 14.72
CA PRO A 410 21.69 -12.88 14.98
C PRO A 410 20.50 -12.78 15.95
N GLY A 411 19.45 -13.55 15.69
CA GLY A 411 18.23 -13.57 16.52
C GLY A 411 17.29 -12.39 16.29
N VAL A 412 17.59 -11.47 15.37
CA VAL A 412 16.76 -10.30 15.09
C VAL A 412 16.22 -10.33 13.67
N TYR A 413 14.90 -10.20 13.56
CA TYR A 413 14.13 -10.24 12.32
C TYR A 413 13.30 -8.97 12.15
N ALA A 414 12.88 -8.66 10.92
CA ALA A 414 11.91 -7.61 10.66
C ALA A 414 10.91 -8.04 9.59
N VAL A 415 9.64 -7.68 9.74
CA VAL A 415 8.57 -8.06 8.78
C VAL A 415 7.64 -6.89 8.47
N GLY A 416 6.87 -7.03 7.39
CA GLY A 416 5.90 -6.03 6.97
C GLY A 416 6.56 -4.69 6.63
N GLY A 417 5.90 -3.58 6.98
CA GLY A 417 6.42 -2.23 6.73
C GLY A 417 7.76 -1.93 7.40
N ALA A 418 8.18 -2.71 8.40
CA ALA A 418 9.46 -2.50 9.08
C ALA A 418 10.67 -3.09 8.33
N ALA A 419 10.48 -3.83 7.24
CA ALA A 419 11.54 -4.57 6.56
C ALA A 419 11.77 -4.12 5.11
N ALA A 420 13.02 -3.87 4.76
CA ALA A 420 13.53 -3.71 3.41
C ALA A 420 14.25 -5.00 3.00
N PHE A 421 13.67 -5.74 2.06
CA PHE A 421 14.18 -7.03 1.61
C PHE A 421 14.51 -7.02 0.11
N PRO A 422 15.50 -7.81 -0.35
CA PRO A 422 15.82 -7.94 -1.75
C PRO A 422 14.70 -8.72 -2.46
N LEU A 423 14.04 -8.10 -3.43
CA LEU A 423 13.18 -8.87 -4.33
C LEU A 423 14.09 -9.67 -5.25
N VAL A 424 14.17 -10.99 -5.04
CA VAL A 424 15.01 -11.86 -5.87
C VAL A 424 14.53 -11.74 -7.31
N ASP A 425 15.43 -11.32 -8.18
CA ASP A 425 15.21 -11.43 -9.61
C ASP A 425 15.44 -12.87 -10.00
N GLY A 426 14.42 -13.50 -10.61
CA GLY A 426 14.44 -14.92 -11.02
C GLY A 426 15.58 -15.30 -12.01
N THR A 427 16.52 -14.40 -12.27
CA THR A 427 17.74 -14.57 -13.07
C THR A 427 19.03 -14.56 -12.24
N ALA A 428 18.96 -14.46 -10.91
CA ALA A 428 20.11 -14.31 -10.01
C ALA A 428 21.14 -15.48 -10.03
N ALA A 429 20.94 -16.51 -10.86
CA ALA A 429 21.94 -17.54 -11.09
C ALA A 429 22.94 -17.23 -12.22
N THR A 430 22.73 -16.24 -13.11
CA THR A 430 23.66 -16.06 -14.26
C THR A 430 24.02 -14.65 -14.71
N ASP A 431 23.24 -13.61 -14.43
CA ASP A 431 23.59 -12.25 -14.86
C ASP A 431 23.81 -11.36 -13.64
N GLY A 432 25.02 -10.78 -13.50
CA GLY A 432 25.48 -9.99 -12.35
C GLY A 432 24.74 -8.67 -12.09
N LEU A 433 23.42 -8.71 -12.00
CA LEU A 433 22.47 -7.63 -11.77
C LEU A 433 21.67 -7.92 -10.50
N SER A 434 22.36 -8.06 -9.36
CA SER A 434 21.74 -7.93 -8.05
C SER A 434 21.63 -6.43 -7.72
N GLY A 435 20.43 -5.85 -7.74
CA GLY A 435 20.34 -4.41 -7.42
C GLY A 435 18.96 -3.77 -7.33
N ALA A 436 17.86 -4.49 -7.57
CA ALA A 436 16.54 -3.94 -7.30
C ALA A 436 16.21 -4.08 -5.80
N THR A 437 16.63 -3.10 -4.99
CA THR A 437 16.10 -2.94 -3.64
C THR A 437 14.64 -2.51 -3.73
N ASN A 438 13.78 -3.08 -2.87
CA ASN A 438 12.36 -2.76 -2.80
C ASN A 438 12.10 -1.38 -2.14
N SER A 439 13.04 -0.43 -2.30
CA SER A 439 13.25 0.79 -1.49
C SER A 439 12.16 1.85 -1.58
N HIS A 440 11.00 1.54 -2.17
CA HIS A 440 9.87 2.47 -2.29
C HIS A 440 8.50 1.80 -2.11
N TRP A 441 8.43 0.48 -1.84
CA TRP A 441 7.17 -0.24 -1.74
C TRP A 441 6.91 -0.74 -0.31
N THR A 442 5.89 -0.20 0.34
CA THR A 442 5.37 -0.73 1.61
C THR A 442 4.51 -1.96 1.33
N PRO A 443 4.79 -3.12 1.94
CA PRO A 443 4.02 -4.32 1.66
C PRO A 443 2.56 -4.20 2.03
N LEU A 444 1.69 -4.68 1.14
CA LEU A 444 0.27 -4.84 1.45
C LEU A 444 0.10 -5.97 2.46
N LEU A 445 -0.94 -5.88 3.29
CA LEU A 445 -1.13 -6.74 4.45
C LEU A 445 -0.99 -8.25 4.17
N PRO A 446 -1.51 -8.80 3.06
CA PRO A 446 -1.35 -10.22 2.75
C PRO A 446 0.12 -10.64 2.58
N THR A 447 0.93 -9.80 1.94
CA THR A 447 2.38 -10.02 1.84
C THR A 447 3.05 -9.97 3.22
N GLN A 448 2.59 -9.08 4.12
CA GLN A 448 3.13 -9.02 5.49
C GLN A 448 2.83 -10.30 6.28
N TRP A 449 1.68 -10.93 6.05
CA TRP A 449 1.36 -12.24 6.64
C TRP A 449 2.31 -13.33 6.17
N ASP A 450 2.57 -13.42 4.87
CA ASP A 450 3.50 -14.43 4.34
C ASP A 450 4.91 -14.26 4.93
N MET A 451 5.36 -13.02 5.11
CA MET A 451 6.64 -12.71 5.77
C MET A 451 6.66 -13.20 7.22
N ALA A 452 5.62 -12.89 8.01
CA ALA A 452 5.50 -13.32 9.40
C ALA A 452 5.44 -14.84 9.54
N GLU A 453 4.76 -15.52 8.62
CA GLU A 453 4.70 -16.97 8.58
C GLU A 453 6.07 -17.59 8.29
N ALA A 454 6.82 -17.02 7.33
CA ALA A 454 8.18 -17.43 7.02
C ALA A 454 9.13 -17.27 8.22
N VAL A 455 9.08 -16.12 8.90
CA VAL A 455 9.87 -15.90 10.13
C VAL A 455 9.50 -16.90 11.22
N GLY A 456 8.21 -17.16 11.43
CA GLY A 456 7.76 -18.17 12.41
C GLY A 456 8.31 -19.58 12.13
N ARG A 457 8.42 -19.98 10.85
CA ARG A 457 9.04 -21.25 10.43
C ARG A 457 10.54 -21.28 10.70
N ASP A 458 11.26 -20.20 10.37
CA ASP A 458 12.72 -20.12 10.58
C ASP A 458 13.04 -20.20 12.09
N MET A 459 12.34 -19.42 12.91
CA MET A 459 12.48 -19.43 14.38
C MET A 459 12.07 -20.76 15.03
N ALA A 460 11.21 -21.55 14.39
CA ALA A 460 10.87 -22.90 14.82
C ALA A 460 11.98 -23.94 14.51
N GLY A 461 13.04 -23.54 13.80
CA GLY A 461 14.15 -24.42 13.42
C GLY A 461 13.81 -25.36 12.25
N THR A 462 12.80 -25.00 11.45
CA THR A 462 12.35 -25.82 10.33
C THR A 462 13.38 -25.74 9.19
N GLN A 463 14.00 -26.86 8.82
CA GLN A 463 15.00 -26.92 7.72
C GLN A 463 14.36 -26.94 6.32
N ALA A 464 13.04 -26.85 6.21
CA ALA A 464 12.38 -26.74 4.91
C ALA A 464 12.90 -25.48 4.20
N PRO A 465 13.16 -25.53 2.88
CA PRO A 465 13.44 -24.32 2.12
C PRO A 465 12.29 -23.35 2.38
N ILE A 466 12.59 -22.19 2.97
CA ILE A 466 11.61 -21.11 3.00
C ILE A 466 11.27 -20.85 1.54
N ALA A 467 9.98 -20.84 1.22
CA ALA A 467 9.51 -20.51 -0.13
C ALA A 467 10.24 -19.22 -0.59
N PRO A 468 10.56 -19.10 -1.89
CA PRO A 468 11.26 -17.93 -2.39
C PRO A 468 10.56 -16.66 -1.91
N THR A 469 11.35 -15.62 -1.62
CA THR A 469 10.94 -14.26 -1.26
C THR A 469 9.47 -13.99 -1.58
N PRO A 470 8.61 -13.69 -0.59
CA PRO A 470 7.19 -13.56 -0.77
C PRO A 470 6.92 -12.59 -1.90
N ILE A 471 6.02 -13.04 -2.77
CA ILE A 471 5.62 -12.28 -3.93
C ILE A 471 4.64 -11.24 -3.44
N PRO A 472 4.87 -9.95 -3.72
CA PRO A 472 3.90 -8.93 -3.39
C PRO A 472 2.53 -9.28 -3.97
N HIS A 473 1.50 -9.24 -3.14
CA HIS A 473 0.15 -9.57 -3.56
C HIS A 473 -0.92 -8.84 -2.78
N ALA A 474 -2.05 -8.63 -3.44
CA ALA A 474 -3.28 -8.17 -2.80
C ALA A 474 -4.50 -8.48 -3.65
N ASP A 475 -5.61 -8.77 -2.97
CA ASP A 475 -6.94 -8.84 -3.55
C ASP A 475 -7.78 -7.75 -2.88
N MET A 476 -8.41 -6.90 -3.67
CA MET A 476 -9.06 -5.69 -3.18
C MET A 476 -10.43 -5.53 -3.85
N SER A 477 -11.38 -5.04 -3.07
CA SER A 477 -12.72 -4.72 -3.57
C SER A 477 -13.08 -3.28 -3.25
N PHE A 478 -13.63 -2.60 -4.25
CA PHE A 478 -14.14 -1.25 -4.13
C PHE A 478 -15.49 -1.20 -4.85
N PHE A 479 -16.57 -0.86 -4.14
CA PHE A 479 -17.92 -0.89 -4.74
C PHE A 479 -18.27 -2.28 -5.31
N ASP A 480 -18.61 -2.36 -6.60
CA ASP A 480 -18.85 -3.57 -7.39
C ASP A 480 -17.59 -4.10 -8.09
N LEU A 481 -16.42 -3.50 -7.84
CA LEU A 481 -15.15 -3.82 -8.48
C LEU A 481 -14.35 -4.79 -7.63
N HIS A 482 -13.56 -5.62 -8.31
CA HIS A 482 -12.64 -6.53 -7.68
C HIS A 482 -11.33 -6.53 -8.48
N CYS A 483 -10.25 -6.11 -7.85
CA CYS A 483 -8.93 -6.09 -8.47
C CYS A 483 -7.95 -6.94 -7.68
N ARG A 484 -6.98 -7.51 -8.40
CA ARG A 484 -5.92 -8.34 -7.85
C ARG A 484 -4.58 -7.83 -8.34
N PHE A 485 -3.58 -7.91 -7.49
CA PHE A 485 -2.21 -7.58 -7.80
C PHE A 485 -1.29 -8.74 -7.43
N ARG A 486 -0.34 -9.07 -8.29
CA ARG A 486 0.77 -10.01 -8.02
C ARG A 486 2.07 -9.46 -8.61
N GLY A 487 3.20 -9.64 -7.92
CA GLY A 487 4.53 -9.29 -8.43
C GLY A 487 4.92 -7.83 -8.16
N VAL A 488 5.69 -7.20 -9.04
CA VAL A 488 6.28 -5.86 -8.77
C VAL A 488 5.85 -4.82 -9.80
N THR A 489 5.76 -3.56 -9.39
CA THR A 489 5.35 -2.44 -10.27
C THR A 489 6.52 -1.77 -11.00
N SER A 490 7.69 -2.41 -11.03
CA SER A 490 8.90 -1.90 -11.71
C SER A 490 8.93 -2.29 -13.19
N GLY A 491 9.44 -1.41 -14.06
CA GLY A 491 9.55 -1.66 -15.50
C GLY A 491 8.56 -0.84 -16.33
N GLU A 492 8.43 -1.17 -17.62
CA GLU A 492 7.44 -0.56 -18.51
C GLU A 492 6.04 -1.13 -18.18
N PRO A 493 5.07 -0.29 -17.82
CA PRO A 493 3.68 -0.71 -17.64
C PRO A 493 2.97 -0.86 -19.00
N VAL A 494 2.37 -2.01 -19.23
CA VAL A 494 1.70 -2.36 -20.48
C VAL A 494 0.23 -2.66 -20.21
N MET A 495 -0.64 -1.84 -20.80
CA MET A 495 -2.09 -2.09 -20.77
C MET A 495 -2.44 -3.26 -21.69
N VAL A 496 -3.22 -4.21 -21.16
CA VAL A 496 -3.75 -5.36 -21.88
C VAL A 496 -5.26 -5.43 -21.61
N GLY A 497 -6.07 -5.36 -22.66
CA GLY A 497 -7.53 -5.19 -22.55
C GLY A 497 -7.97 -3.72 -22.60
N ASP A 498 -9.22 -3.44 -22.26
CA ASP A 498 -9.84 -2.11 -22.38
C ASP A 498 -10.64 -1.73 -21.12
N THR A 499 -10.38 -0.53 -20.58
CA THR A 499 -11.06 0.01 -19.41
C THR A 499 -12.52 0.43 -19.68
N THR A 500 -12.92 0.51 -20.94
CA THR A 500 -14.30 0.85 -21.34
C THR A 500 -15.22 -0.36 -21.54
N GLY A 501 -14.64 -1.58 -21.55
CA GLY A 501 -15.34 -2.83 -21.81
C GLY A 501 -16.42 -3.19 -20.78
N ARG A 502 -17.37 -4.04 -21.20
CA ARG A 502 -18.35 -4.71 -20.33
C ARG A 502 -18.29 -6.22 -20.59
N PRO A 503 -17.97 -7.07 -19.59
CA PRO A 503 -17.61 -6.73 -18.21
C PRO A 503 -16.30 -5.92 -18.12
N LYS A 504 -16.11 -5.23 -16.99
CA LYS A 504 -14.88 -4.47 -16.67
C LYS A 504 -13.75 -5.50 -16.48
N PHE A 505 -12.95 -5.73 -17.52
CA PHE A 505 -11.90 -6.75 -17.53
C PHE A 505 -10.68 -6.26 -18.31
N PHE A 506 -9.66 -5.85 -17.58
CA PHE A 506 -8.42 -5.30 -18.13
C PHE A 506 -7.27 -5.50 -17.14
N ALA A 507 -6.04 -5.42 -17.64
CA ALA A 507 -4.84 -5.54 -16.83
C ALA A 507 -3.80 -4.47 -17.17
N CYS A 508 -2.98 -4.14 -16.18
CA CYS A 508 -1.68 -3.52 -16.38
C CYS A 508 -0.61 -4.56 -16.04
N VAL A 509 0.22 -4.91 -17.01
CA VAL A 509 1.32 -5.86 -16.85
C VAL A 509 2.63 -5.09 -16.83
N PHE A 510 3.47 -5.32 -15.83
CA PHE A 510 4.77 -4.68 -15.70
C PHE A 510 5.84 -5.53 -16.37
N VAL A 511 6.58 -4.93 -17.30
CA VAL A 511 7.62 -5.60 -18.09
C VAL A 511 8.99 -5.02 -17.78
N ARG A 512 9.94 -5.86 -17.39
CA ARG A 512 11.31 -5.44 -17.15
C ARG A 512 12.28 -6.41 -17.82
N GLN A 513 13.19 -5.89 -18.64
CA GLN A 513 14.15 -6.69 -19.41
C GLN A 513 13.46 -7.81 -20.21
N GLY A 514 12.35 -7.49 -20.89
CA GLY A 514 11.59 -8.44 -21.70
C GLY A 514 10.89 -9.55 -20.91
N ARG A 515 10.74 -9.44 -19.58
CA ARG A 515 10.00 -10.40 -18.75
C ARG A 515 8.82 -9.75 -18.06
N LEU A 516 7.75 -10.50 -17.89
CA LEU A 516 6.60 -10.10 -17.06
C LEU A 516 7.03 -10.19 -15.59
N VAL A 517 6.93 -9.10 -14.83
CA VAL A 517 7.40 -9.07 -13.42
C VAL A 517 6.29 -8.76 -12.42
N GLY A 518 5.15 -8.29 -12.90
CA GLY A 518 3.97 -8.06 -12.08
C GLY A 518 2.75 -7.78 -12.94
N ILE A 519 1.58 -7.89 -12.31
CA ILE A 519 0.29 -7.69 -12.96
C ILE A 519 -0.72 -7.12 -11.97
N PHE A 520 -1.41 -6.07 -12.41
CA PHE A 520 -2.64 -5.56 -11.82
C PHE A 520 -3.80 -5.96 -12.71
N LEU A 521 -4.75 -6.73 -12.18
CA LEU A 521 -5.92 -7.24 -12.91
C LEU A 521 -7.19 -6.66 -12.29
N GLU A 522 -8.00 -5.95 -13.07
CA GLU A 522 -9.37 -5.57 -12.70
C GLU A 522 -10.34 -6.60 -13.27
N GLY A 523 -11.25 -7.08 -12.42
CA GLY A 523 -12.18 -8.14 -12.71
C GLY A 523 -11.52 -9.53 -12.72
N GLY A 524 -12.09 -10.40 -13.55
CA GLY A 524 -11.75 -11.82 -13.60
C GLY A 524 -12.26 -12.58 -12.39
N ASP A 525 -12.32 -13.90 -12.51
CA ASP A 525 -12.66 -14.83 -11.43
C ASP A 525 -11.41 -15.62 -10.95
N GLN A 526 -11.63 -16.54 -10.02
CA GLN A 526 -10.61 -17.40 -9.42
C GLN A 526 -9.84 -18.26 -10.44
N SER A 527 -10.41 -18.53 -11.63
CA SER A 527 -9.72 -19.33 -12.66
C SER A 527 -8.44 -18.66 -13.19
N HIS A 528 -8.29 -17.35 -12.96
CA HIS A 528 -7.11 -16.59 -13.37
C HIS A 528 -5.99 -16.55 -12.32
N ASP A 529 -6.21 -17.02 -11.08
CA ASP A 529 -5.22 -16.87 -10.00
C ASP A 529 -3.89 -17.56 -10.31
N GLU A 530 -3.95 -18.75 -10.94
CA GLU A 530 -2.75 -19.49 -11.36
C GLU A 530 -1.90 -18.66 -12.34
N ALA A 531 -2.53 -17.99 -13.30
CA ALA A 531 -1.81 -17.15 -14.25
C ALA A 531 -1.13 -15.94 -13.59
N LEU A 532 -1.77 -15.32 -12.60
CA LEU A 532 -1.17 -14.21 -11.84
C LEU A 532 0.04 -14.68 -11.03
N GLU A 533 -0.06 -15.85 -10.40
CA GLU A 533 1.07 -16.46 -9.70
C GLU A 533 2.21 -16.79 -10.66
N VAL A 534 1.94 -17.45 -11.79
CA VAL A 534 2.97 -17.77 -12.82
C VAL A 534 3.68 -16.50 -13.29
N ILE A 535 2.94 -15.43 -13.61
CA ILE A 535 3.53 -14.15 -14.03
C ILE A 535 4.51 -13.63 -12.97
N ALA A 536 4.13 -13.65 -11.70
CA ALA A 536 4.96 -13.08 -10.64
C ALA A 536 6.12 -14.00 -10.21
N ARG A 537 5.91 -15.32 -10.23
CA ARG A 537 6.86 -16.37 -9.81
C ARG A 537 7.88 -16.65 -10.89
N GLU A 538 7.40 -17.04 -12.07
CA GLU A 538 8.21 -17.61 -13.16
C GLU A 538 8.72 -16.52 -14.11
N ARG A 539 8.09 -15.35 -14.07
CA ARG A 539 8.44 -14.15 -14.85
C ARG A 539 8.65 -14.46 -16.34
N PRO A 540 7.60 -14.92 -17.05
CA PRO A 540 7.69 -15.32 -18.45
C PRO A 540 8.39 -14.28 -19.31
N GLN A 541 9.31 -14.73 -20.16
CA GLN A 541 9.91 -13.88 -21.19
C GLN A 541 8.89 -13.64 -22.30
N ILE A 542 8.84 -12.42 -22.80
CA ILE A 542 7.99 -12.03 -23.92
C ILE A 542 8.83 -11.64 -25.13
N LEU A 543 8.25 -11.87 -26.30
CA LEU A 543 8.83 -11.52 -27.58
C LEU A 543 8.94 -10.01 -27.76
N SER A 544 7.86 -9.28 -27.51
CA SER A 544 7.87 -7.83 -27.54
C SER A 544 6.70 -7.23 -26.77
N VAL A 545 6.92 -6.05 -26.19
CA VAL A 545 5.87 -5.24 -25.56
C VAL A 545 4.76 -4.88 -26.56
N LYS A 546 5.12 -4.67 -27.83
CA LYS A 546 4.15 -4.36 -28.90
C LYS A 546 3.13 -5.49 -29.09
N LYS A 547 3.58 -6.75 -29.08
CA LYS A 547 2.69 -7.91 -29.18
C LYS A 547 1.88 -8.11 -27.90
N LEU A 548 2.48 -7.91 -26.72
CA LEU A 548 1.76 -7.96 -25.45
C LEU A 548 0.59 -6.96 -25.40
N ARG A 549 0.81 -5.72 -25.85
CA ARG A 549 -0.23 -4.68 -25.89
C ARG A 549 -1.42 -5.04 -26.79
N LYS A 550 -1.19 -5.81 -27.84
CA LYS A 550 -2.22 -6.28 -28.80
C LYS A 550 -2.84 -7.62 -28.38
N LEU A 551 -2.29 -8.29 -27.37
CA LEU A 551 -2.73 -9.62 -26.96
C LEU A 551 -4.12 -9.54 -26.29
N PRO A 552 -5.08 -10.39 -26.65
CA PRO A 552 -6.33 -10.50 -25.89
C PRO A 552 -6.04 -10.93 -24.45
N LEU A 553 -6.55 -10.19 -23.47
CA LEU A 553 -6.32 -10.51 -22.05
C LEU A 553 -6.70 -11.97 -21.68
N PRO A 554 -7.82 -12.56 -22.16
CA PRO A 554 -8.13 -13.96 -21.88
C PRO A 554 -7.04 -14.94 -22.36
N GLN A 555 -6.34 -14.62 -23.46
CA GLN A 555 -5.24 -15.45 -23.96
C GLN A 555 -4.05 -15.40 -22.99
N LEU A 556 -3.67 -14.20 -22.52
CA LEU A 556 -2.62 -14.05 -21.50
C LEU A 556 -2.97 -14.80 -20.22
N MET A 557 -4.23 -14.75 -19.79
CA MET A 557 -4.66 -15.41 -18.56
C MET A 557 -4.79 -16.93 -18.71
N THR A 558 -4.93 -17.45 -19.93
CA THR A 558 -4.92 -18.89 -20.18
C THR A 558 -3.49 -19.43 -20.24
N ASP A 559 -2.58 -18.66 -20.85
CA ASP A 559 -1.19 -19.04 -21.04
C ASP A 559 -0.27 -17.82 -20.90
N PRO A 560 0.34 -17.60 -19.71
CA PRO A 560 1.32 -16.54 -19.50
C PRO A 560 2.58 -16.63 -20.37
N PHE A 561 2.85 -17.79 -20.98
CA PHE A 561 4.00 -18.04 -21.85
C PHE A 561 3.66 -17.90 -23.34
N CYS A 562 2.45 -17.45 -23.68
CA CYS A 562 2.00 -17.37 -25.08
C CYS A 562 2.82 -16.41 -25.98
N LEU A 563 3.73 -15.62 -25.40
CA LEU A 563 4.64 -14.73 -26.11
C LEU A 563 6.11 -15.10 -25.93
N VAL A 564 6.46 -16.31 -25.48
CA VAL A 564 7.86 -16.75 -25.36
C VAL A 564 8.57 -16.57 -26.71
N PRO A 565 9.76 -15.92 -26.73
CA PRO A 565 10.56 -15.84 -27.95
C PRO A 565 10.91 -17.25 -28.46
N PRO A 566 10.90 -17.48 -29.79
CA PRO A 566 11.39 -18.73 -30.34
C PRO A 566 12.86 -18.96 -29.97
N GLU A 567 13.27 -20.22 -29.81
CA GLU A 567 14.69 -20.56 -29.70
C GLU A 567 15.38 -20.19 -31.02
N LEU A 568 16.37 -19.30 -30.93
CA LEU A 568 17.15 -18.83 -32.07
C LEU A 568 18.45 -19.61 -32.20
N GLY A 569 18.82 -19.97 -33.42
CA GLY A 569 20.16 -20.46 -33.74
C GLY A 569 21.24 -19.38 -33.52
N VAL A 570 22.51 -19.78 -33.52
CA VAL A 570 23.64 -18.84 -33.46
C VAL A 570 23.58 -17.90 -34.68
N GLY A 571 23.42 -16.60 -34.44
CA GLY A 571 23.27 -15.56 -35.49
C GLY A 571 21.83 -15.31 -35.96
N GLU A 572 20.84 -16.02 -35.40
CA GLU A 572 19.42 -15.71 -35.65
C GLU A 572 18.91 -14.71 -34.60
N PHE A 573 18.06 -13.78 -35.02
CA PHE A 573 17.40 -12.78 -34.16
C PHE A 573 15.92 -12.71 -34.50
N VAL A 574 15.08 -12.27 -33.56
CA VAL A 574 13.66 -12.11 -33.84
C VAL A 574 13.40 -10.75 -34.48
N ALA A 575 13.32 -10.71 -35.80
CA ALA A 575 12.88 -9.54 -36.55
C ALA A 575 11.35 -9.39 -36.59
N GLU A 576 10.88 -8.16 -36.48
CA GLU A 576 9.49 -7.81 -36.78
C GLU A 576 9.26 -7.87 -38.30
N VAL A 577 8.48 -8.86 -38.75
CA VAL A 577 8.20 -9.11 -40.18
C VAL A 577 6.81 -8.63 -40.63
N ASP A 578 6.00 -8.11 -39.70
CA ASP A 578 4.68 -7.56 -39.99
C ASP A 578 4.74 -6.29 -40.86
N ASP A 579 4.01 -6.29 -41.97
CA ASP A 579 4.03 -5.21 -42.98
C ASP A 579 3.69 -3.84 -42.40
N GLU A 580 2.68 -3.77 -41.54
CA GLU A 580 2.26 -2.50 -40.92
C GLU A 580 3.33 -1.99 -39.97
N ALA A 581 3.91 -2.88 -39.16
CA ALA A 581 4.99 -2.55 -38.24
C ALA A 581 6.25 -2.04 -38.96
N ILE A 582 6.67 -2.70 -40.04
CA ILE A 582 7.81 -2.28 -40.85
C ILE A 582 7.53 -0.91 -41.47
N GLN A 583 6.33 -0.70 -42.01
CA GLN A 583 5.96 0.57 -42.62
C GLN A 583 5.94 1.72 -41.60
N GLU A 584 5.44 1.47 -40.40
CA GLU A 584 5.37 2.48 -39.34
C GLU A 584 6.76 2.87 -38.84
N ALA A 585 7.62 1.88 -38.58
CA ALA A 585 9.01 2.13 -38.20
C ALA A 585 9.74 2.91 -39.30
N PHE A 586 9.65 2.47 -40.55
CA PHE A 586 10.28 3.16 -41.68
C PHE A 586 9.81 4.62 -41.82
N ARG A 587 8.51 4.88 -41.64
CA ARG A 587 7.96 6.25 -41.69
C ARG A 587 8.53 7.18 -40.62
N ARG A 588 8.96 6.68 -39.46
CA ARG A 588 9.57 7.52 -38.41
C ARG A 588 10.94 8.04 -38.83
N PHE A 589 11.67 7.27 -39.64
CA PHE A 589 12.99 7.64 -40.16
C PHE A 589 12.94 8.34 -41.52
N ASP A 590 11.85 8.20 -42.28
CA ASP A 590 11.59 9.01 -43.48
C ASP A 590 11.07 10.40 -43.10
N ILE A 591 11.95 11.21 -42.51
CA ILE A 591 11.66 12.58 -42.03
C ILE A 591 11.10 13.46 -43.16
N THR A 592 11.50 13.20 -44.41
CA THR A 592 11.13 13.99 -45.58
C THR A 592 9.83 13.52 -46.27
N GLY A 593 9.30 12.35 -45.92
CA GLY A 593 8.18 11.72 -46.62
C GLY A 593 8.50 11.34 -48.07
N ALA A 594 9.78 11.12 -48.40
CA ALA A 594 10.26 10.84 -49.75
C ALA A 594 10.21 9.35 -50.12
N GLY A 595 9.79 8.49 -49.20
CA GLY A 595 9.82 7.03 -49.34
C GLY A 595 11.20 6.41 -49.16
N CYS A 596 12.16 7.17 -48.61
CA CYS A 596 13.54 6.74 -48.40
C CYS A 596 14.05 7.16 -47.01
N VAL A 597 14.93 6.34 -46.43
CA VAL A 597 15.67 6.63 -45.18
C VAL A 597 17.14 6.82 -45.48
N LYS A 598 17.86 7.56 -44.63
CA LYS A 598 19.32 7.69 -44.78
C LYS A 598 20.01 6.39 -44.38
N THR A 599 21.08 6.06 -45.07
CA THR A 599 21.91 4.88 -44.75
C THR A 599 22.45 4.95 -43.31
N SER A 600 22.77 6.15 -42.81
CA SER A 600 23.21 6.37 -41.42
C SER A 600 22.18 6.01 -40.35
N ASP A 601 20.90 5.96 -40.72
CA ASP A 601 19.78 5.76 -39.78
C ASP A 601 19.29 4.29 -39.80
N LEU A 602 19.84 3.45 -40.68
CA LEU A 602 19.47 2.03 -40.81
C LEU A 602 19.67 1.26 -39.52
N ALA A 603 20.80 1.44 -38.83
CA ALA A 603 21.05 0.73 -37.58
C ALA A 603 19.99 1.04 -36.51
N ALA A 604 19.54 2.29 -36.42
CA ALA A 604 18.47 2.68 -35.50
C ALA A 604 17.10 2.13 -35.93
N LEU A 605 16.79 2.15 -37.23
CA LEU A 605 15.58 1.56 -37.79
C LEU A 605 15.50 0.05 -37.55
N MET A 606 16.59 -0.68 -37.81
CA MET A 606 16.68 -2.14 -37.63
C MET A 606 16.56 -2.51 -36.16
N LYS A 607 17.20 -1.73 -35.27
CA LYS A 607 17.04 -1.88 -33.82
C LYS A 607 15.60 -1.65 -33.37
N GLU A 608 14.88 -0.69 -33.97
CA GLU A 608 13.46 -0.49 -33.70
C GLU A 608 12.60 -1.70 -34.14
N LEU A 609 13.03 -2.41 -35.19
CA LEU A 609 12.39 -3.63 -35.68
C LEU A 609 12.85 -4.91 -34.96
N GLY A 610 13.66 -4.80 -33.90
CA GLY A 610 14.05 -5.91 -33.05
C GLY A 610 15.33 -6.65 -33.47
N ALA A 611 16.10 -6.13 -34.44
CA ALA A 611 17.43 -6.65 -34.71
C ALA A 611 18.43 -6.22 -33.63
N ASP A 612 19.24 -7.17 -33.18
CA ASP A 612 20.40 -6.93 -32.33
C ASP A 612 21.64 -7.47 -33.05
N TRP A 613 22.31 -6.58 -33.80
CA TRP A 613 23.42 -6.93 -34.69
C TRP A 613 24.72 -6.27 -34.25
N ASP A 614 25.81 -6.97 -34.49
CA ASP A 614 27.14 -6.42 -34.28
C ASP A 614 27.57 -5.48 -35.44
N ALA A 615 28.77 -4.90 -35.30
CA ALA A 615 29.28 -3.94 -36.27
C ALA A 615 29.62 -4.56 -37.64
N GLU A 616 29.87 -5.87 -37.70
CA GLU A 616 30.18 -6.59 -38.93
C GLU A 616 28.88 -6.87 -39.71
N GLU A 617 27.86 -7.37 -39.03
CA GLU A 617 26.52 -7.60 -39.59
C GLU A 617 25.86 -6.30 -40.07
N GLN A 618 26.02 -5.19 -39.33
CA GLN A 618 25.55 -3.88 -39.78
C GLN A 618 26.24 -3.41 -41.05
N ALA A 619 27.53 -3.69 -41.22
CA ALA A 619 28.27 -3.32 -42.43
C ALA A 619 27.80 -4.14 -43.64
N GLU A 620 27.56 -5.43 -43.47
CA GLU A 620 27.01 -6.30 -44.53
C GLU A 620 25.61 -5.85 -44.97
N ALA A 621 24.74 -5.53 -44.01
CA ALA A 621 23.41 -5.01 -44.29
C ALA A 621 23.44 -3.67 -45.02
N GLN A 622 24.37 -2.79 -44.65
CA GLN A 622 24.59 -1.52 -45.30
C GLN A 622 25.06 -1.70 -46.75
N GLU A 623 25.98 -2.65 -47.00
CA GLU A 623 26.46 -2.99 -48.34
C GLU A 623 25.33 -3.59 -49.19
N ALA A 624 24.47 -4.43 -48.62
CA ALA A 624 23.35 -5.04 -49.33
C ALA A 624 22.25 -4.01 -49.71
N LEU A 625 21.93 -3.08 -48.81
CA LEU A 625 20.85 -2.10 -49.00
C LEU A 625 21.28 -0.85 -49.76
N ASP A 626 22.56 -0.47 -49.68
CA ASP A 626 23.14 0.68 -50.38
C ASP A 626 24.48 0.33 -51.07
N PRO A 627 24.49 -0.64 -52.03
CA PRO A 627 25.72 -1.15 -52.65
C PRO A 627 26.48 -0.12 -53.50
N PHE A 628 25.86 1.03 -53.76
CA PHE A 628 26.43 2.10 -54.56
C PHE A 628 26.73 3.37 -53.73
N GLU A 629 26.66 3.28 -52.40
CA GLU A 629 26.92 4.37 -51.45
C GLU A 629 26.17 5.66 -51.79
N LYS A 630 24.89 5.54 -52.18
CA LYS A 630 24.03 6.69 -52.49
C LYS A 630 23.65 7.48 -51.23
N GLY A 631 23.80 6.88 -50.05
CA GLY A 631 23.46 7.45 -48.77
C GLY A 631 21.96 7.40 -48.44
N SER A 632 21.18 6.65 -49.23
CA SER A 632 19.72 6.54 -49.06
C SER A 632 19.19 5.16 -49.47
N VAL A 633 18.27 4.61 -48.69
CA VAL A 633 17.61 3.32 -48.93
C VAL A 633 16.10 3.52 -49.09
N SER A 634 15.51 2.92 -50.12
CA SER A 634 14.07 3.02 -50.39
C SER A 634 13.26 2.01 -49.55
N TYR A 635 12.00 2.34 -49.25
CA TYR A 635 11.11 1.43 -48.51
C TYR A 635 10.98 0.06 -49.17
N ALA A 636 10.81 0.04 -50.50
CA ALA A 636 10.65 -1.20 -51.26
C ALA A 636 11.89 -2.10 -51.15
N SER A 637 13.09 -1.52 -51.30
CA SER A 637 14.36 -2.24 -51.17
C SER A 637 14.58 -2.75 -49.74
N PHE A 638 14.24 -1.93 -48.75
CA PHE A 638 14.37 -2.31 -47.35
C PHE A 638 13.45 -3.49 -47.00
N VAL A 639 12.17 -3.44 -47.36
CA VAL A 639 11.21 -4.51 -47.03
C VAL A 639 11.55 -5.82 -47.72
N ASP A 640 11.95 -5.77 -49.00
CA ASP A 640 12.33 -6.97 -49.75
C ASP A 640 13.57 -7.62 -49.15
N TRP A 641 14.54 -6.83 -48.70
CA TRP A 641 15.71 -7.35 -48.01
C TRP A 641 15.42 -7.83 -46.58
N TRP A 642 14.61 -7.10 -45.80
CA TRP A 642 14.34 -7.40 -44.39
C TRP A 642 13.51 -8.67 -44.17
N LYS A 643 12.70 -9.06 -45.16
CA LYS A 643 11.80 -10.22 -45.08
C LYS A 643 12.36 -11.51 -45.66
N ASN A 644 13.49 -11.44 -46.37
CA ASN A 644 14.16 -12.57 -46.99
C ASN A 644 15.46 -12.86 -46.26
#